data_AF-A0A6V7P3X1-F1
#
_entry.id   AF-A0A6V7P3X1-F1
#
_cell.length_a   1.000
_cell.length_b   1.000
_cell.length_c   1.000
_cell.angle_alpha   90.00
_cell.angle_beta   90.00
_cell.angle_gamma   90.00
#
_symmetry.space_group_name_H-M   'P 1'
#
loop_
_entity.id
_entity.type
_entity.pdbx_description
1 polymer ?
#
loop_
_entity_poly.entity_id
_entity_poly.type
_entity_poly.pdbx_seq_one_letter_code
_entity_poly.pdbx_strand_id
1 'polypeptide(L)'
;MVGQLTKTGGFGFAFPKGSPLVSDLSRAILNITESNEVSEIQRKWFSDESTCPSQDNSLSSNQLGFQSFAGLFLITGTTSLCAFLLHLASFLYKNRYKLRNIASQNSFMPTLRLTAKLFDDKDLSAHTFKRARPKDESIKAEKRDTNGSSCEPNSASPLSMSNYTFEEARRTPSVEPASPIVLEIEPASPIRIPISPALLLLLLLSLLLLSLVTWSQSAVVHAGDRSRRGESATSRVVDVGVILDAKTWIGNVSWTCMQIALEDFDKAHTGYGTRLSLHLRDSGGDVVTTAAAAVDLMKNVRVQAIIGPQTSTEAKFIVELGNRTQVPIISFSAKSTSLSSQQTPYFIRTAWNDSTQAKVIASIVQTFGWREVVPVYEDTDYGNAMIPYLIDALQDVGAHMLHRCKIPLEATDQEIIATLLNLKYNWTRVFVVHMSYNLAFKFFKKAKDLGMMEYSYVWMTTYGLTDIVDLMGPPAAEVMQGVLGIKPYVRETDKLRDFRVRWRKRYWQENLNSSITEPTVFGLWAYDTVWALAIAVHNTRITSSSFRNSDTSSSSTDLTRIGQSQTGERLREKMSEVNFSGMAGKFRLIEGQLQSGAFEIVNVVGKGKRRVGFWTSVHGVSRYIDRKGDLRVLVWPGDPDGVFRGYCIDVFKAALHELPYNVSVTYVLYGDGHGNMNGTYDELVYQVYLKNFDAVVGDITIIANRSLYVDFTLPYSESGVSMVVPIKDQPHKDAWTFLKPLTANLWLATGAFFVYTGFVVWFIEHRSNEEFRGRPAQQLAQSSTSLSPHSCSPIERE
;
A
#
# COMPACT_ATOMS: atom_id res chain seq x y z
N MET A 1 3.02 -15.71 -29.58
CA MET A 1 2.35 -16.97 -29.97
C MET A 1 2.92 -18.09 -29.12
N VAL A 2 2.09 -19.03 -28.67
CA VAL A 2 2.55 -20.29 -28.06
C VAL A 2 2.17 -21.42 -29.02
N GLY A 3 3.15 -22.22 -29.44
CA GLY A 3 2.91 -23.50 -30.09
C GLY A 3 3.14 -24.61 -29.06
N GLN A 4 2.13 -25.46 -28.82
CA GLN A 4 2.30 -26.62 -27.95
C GLN A 4 3.19 -27.66 -28.64
N LEU A 5 4.31 -28.01 -28.01
CA LEU A 5 5.06 -29.22 -28.34
C LEU A 5 4.77 -30.27 -27.25
N THR A 6 4.07 -31.34 -27.64
CA THR A 6 3.82 -32.57 -26.87
C THR A 6 3.16 -32.40 -25.50
N LYS A 7 1.98 -33.02 -25.31
CA LYS A 7 1.44 -33.25 -23.97
C LYS A 7 2.31 -34.29 -23.26
N THR A 8 2.80 -33.98 -22.05
CA THR A 8 3.43 -34.96 -21.16
C THR A 8 2.39 -35.51 -20.17
N GLY A 9 2.76 -36.51 -19.37
CA GLY A 9 1.82 -37.26 -18.51
C GLY A 9 1.23 -36.50 -17.30
N GLY A 10 1.31 -35.17 -17.29
CA GLY A 10 0.95 -34.34 -16.15
C GLY A 10 2.04 -34.23 -15.08
N PHE A 11 1.69 -33.60 -13.96
CA PHE A 11 2.44 -33.62 -12.71
C PHE A 11 1.70 -34.47 -11.69
N GLY A 12 2.41 -35.37 -10.98
CA GLY A 12 1.81 -36.27 -10.00
C GLY A 12 2.73 -36.52 -8.81
N PHE A 13 2.16 -36.94 -7.69
CA PHE A 13 2.93 -37.25 -6.48
C PHE A 13 3.54 -38.65 -6.58
N ALA A 14 4.80 -38.78 -6.21
CA ALA A 14 5.56 -40.03 -6.36
C ALA A 14 5.68 -40.78 -5.02
N PHE A 15 5.47 -42.09 -5.04
CA PHE A 15 5.51 -42.98 -3.87
C PHE A 15 6.29 -44.27 -4.15
N PRO A 16 6.80 -44.97 -3.11
CA PRO A 16 7.39 -46.30 -3.24
C PRO A 16 6.40 -47.27 -3.89
N LYS A 17 6.91 -48.19 -4.73
CA LYS A 17 6.06 -49.12 -5.47
C LYS A 17 5.21 -50.01 -4.57
N GLY A 18 3.94 -50.16 -4.95
CA GLY A 18 2.92 -50.86 -4.16
C GLY A 18 2.37 -50.08 -2.96
N SER A 19 2.68 -48.77 -2.84
CA SER A 19 2.12 -47.93 -1.76
C SER A 19 0.59 -47.83 -1.87
N PRO A 20 -0.18 -48.18 -0.82
CA PRO A 20 -1.65 -48.16 -0.88
C PRO A 20 -2.19 -46.73 -1.04
N LEU A 21 -1.48 -45.73 -0.50
CA LEU A 21 -1.84 -44.32 -0.57
C LEU A 21 -1.98 -43.81 -2.01
N VAL A 22 -1.28 -44.41 -2.98
CA VAL A 22 -1.37 -44.01 -4.41
C VAL A 22 -2.79 -44.14 -4.93
N SER A 23 -3.50 -45.21 -4.56
CA SER A 23 -4.85 -45.48 -5.06
C SER A 23 -5.90 -44.56 -4.44
N ASP A 24 -5.82 -44.32 -3.13
CA ASP A 24 -6.76 -43.46 -2.41
C ASP A 24 -6.49 -41.97 -2.68
N LEU A 25 -5.23 -41.52 -2.71
CA LEU A 25 -4.90 -40.15 -3.13
C LEU A 25 -5.24 -39.89 -4.60
N SER A 26 -5.14 -40.89 -5.48
CA SER A 26 -5.63 -40.73 -6.87
C SER A 26 -7.14 -40.50 -6.93
N ARG A 27 -7.92 -41.18 -6.08
CA ARG A 27 -9.37 -40.94 -5.97
C ARG A 27 -9.66 -39.56 -5.36
N ALA A 28 -8.92 -39.18 -4.32
CA ALA A 28 -9.04 -37.85 -3.72
C ALA A 28 -8.72 -36.73 -4.72
N ILE A 29 -7.65 -36.87 -5.53
CA ILE A 29 -7.27 -35.92 -6.59
C ILE A 29 -8.40 -35.78 -7.62
N LEU A 30 -9.10 -36.85 -7.99
CA LEU A 30 -10.29 -36.76 -8.85
C LEU A 30 -11.42 -35.97 -8.14
N ASN A 31 -11.76 -36.30 -6.89
CA ASN A 31 -12.79 -35.59 -6.12
C ASN A 31 -12.54 -34.06 -6.07
N ILE A 32 -11.32 -33.63 -5.70
CA ILE A 32 -10.98 -32.19 -5.59
C ILE A 32 -10.88 -31.48 -6.96
N THR A 33 -10.72 -32.25 -8.04
CA THR A 33 -10.76 -31.73 -9.41
C THR A 33 -12.20 -31.57 -9.90
N GLU A 34 -13.08 -32.54 -9.62
CA GLU A 34 -14.50 -32.49 -9.96
C GLU A 34 -15.28 -31.47 -9.11
N SER A 35 -14.85 -31.21 -7.86
CA SER A 35 -15.47 -30.22 -6.96
C SER A 35 -15.14 -28.76 -7.28
N ASN A 36 -14.24 -28.51 -8.24
CA ASN A 36 -13.59 -27.21 -8.56
C ASN A 36 -12.61 -26.70 -7.50
N GLU A 37 -12.31 -27.43 -6.42
CA GLU A 37 -11.35 -26.98 -5.40
C GLU A 37 -9.94 -26.78 -5.99
N VAL A 38 -9.50 -27.67 -6.88
CA VAL A 38 -8.23 -27.49 -7.62
C VAL A 38 -8.22 -26.20 -8.44
N SER A 39 -9.35 -25.79 -9.03
CA SER A 39 -9.48 -24.51 -9.75
C SER A 39 -9.44 -23.30 -8.80
N GLU A 40 -9.98 -23.42 -7.58
CA GLU A 40 -9.83 -22.39 -6.55
C GLU A 40 -8.36 -22.24 -6.11
N ILE A 41 -7.67 -23.37 -5.91
CA ILE A 41 -6.23 -23.40 -5.57
C ILE A 41 -5.40 -22.85 -6.75
N GLN A 42 -5.73 -23.18 -8.00
CA GLN A 42 -5.09 -22.63 -9.19
C GLN A 42 -5.25 -21.10 -9.23
N ARG A 43 -6.48 -20.60 -9.07
CA ARG A 43 -6.78 -19.15 -9.05
C ARG A 43 -6.08 -18.42 -7.88
N LYS A 44 -5.92 -19.08 -6.73
CA LYS A 44 -5.19 -18.57 -5.55
C LYS A 44 -3.69 -18.37 -5.81
N TRP A 45 -3.08 -19.21 -6.67
CA TRP A 45 -1.64 -19.18 -6.96
C TRP A 45 -1.29 -18.48 -8.29
N PHE A 46 -2.21 -18.42 -9.24
CA PHE A 46 -1.96 -17.97 -10.63
C PHE A 46 -3.04 -16.97 -11.15
N SER A 47 -3.47 -16.04 -10.29
CA SER A 47 -4.52 -15.03 -10.52
C SER A 47 -4.67 -14.47 -11.94
N ASP A 48 -5.91 -14.25 -12.38
CA ASP A 48 -6.32 -13.82 -13.73
C ASP A 48 -5.78 -12.47 -14.27
N GLU A 49 -4.85 -11.78 -13.58
CA GLU A 49 -4.17 -10.58 -14.11
C GLU A 49 -3.10 -10.92 -15.16
N SER A 50 -3.51 -11.64 -16.20
CA SER A 50 -2.79 -11.75 -17.47
C SER A 50 -3.36 -10.75 -18.48
N THR A 51 -3.23 -9.45 -18.18
CA THR A 51 -3.35 -8.37 -19.19
C THR A 51 -2.14 -8.39 -20.14
N CYS A 52 -1.89 -9.54 -20.76
CA CYS A 52 -1.13 -9.65 -22.00
C CYS A 52 -2.09 -9.30 -23.13
N PRO A 53 -1.94 -8.16 -23.83
CA PRO A 53 -2.80 -7.84 -24.94
C PRO A 53 -2.64 -8.93 -26.01
N SER A 54 -3.73 -9.63 -26.34
CA SER A 54 -3.76 -10.61 -27.42
C SER A 54 -3.63 -9.85 -28.74
N GLN A 55 -2.39 -9.56 -29.14
CA GLN A 55 -2.12 -8.79 -30.35
C GLN A 55 -2.50 -9.64 -31.56
N ASP A 56 -3.60 -9.26 -32.21
CA ASP A 56 -4.06 -9.85 -33.47
C ASP A 56 -2.91 -9.95 -34.47
N ASN A 57 -2.91 -11.02 -35.26
CA ASN A 57 -1.85 -11.35 -36.20
C ASN A 57 -1.54 -10.17 -37.14
N SER A 58 -0.48 -9.43 -36.83
CA SER A 58 0.03 -8.38 -37.71
C SER A 58 0.59 -9.04 -38.97
N LEU A 59 -0.25 -9.10 -40.02
CA LEU A 59 0.13 -9.53 -41.35
C LEU A 59 1.45 -8.85 -41.75
N SER A 60 2.40 -9.63 -42.26
CA SER A 60 3.71 -9.14 -42.69
C SER A 60 3.53 -8.09 -43.78
N SER A 61 3.65 -6.81 -43.41
CA SER A 61 3.42 -5.68 -44.31
C SER A 61 4.57 -5.52 -45.29
N ASN A 62 4.52 -6.28 -46.39
CA ASN A 62 5.40 -6.14 -47.53
C ASN A 62 5.34 -4.68 -48.05
N GLN A 63 6.38 -3.91 -47.77
CA GLN A 63 6.45 -2.50 -48.19
C GLN A 63 6.47 -2.43 -49.71
N LEU A 64 5.67 -1.53 -50.27
CA LEU A 64 5.58 -1.32 -51.71
C LEU A 64 6.84 -0.58 -52.18
N GLY A 65 7.66 -1.33 -52.92
CA GLY A 65 8.93 -0.88 -53.48
C GLY A 65 8.75 -0.15 -54.81
N PHE A 66 9.75 0.64 -55.19
CA PHE A 66 9.80 1.28 -56.51
C PHE A 66 9.61 0.27 -57.66
N GLN A 67 10.17 -0.94 -57.55
CA GLN A 67 10.04 -1.97 -58.59
C GLN A 67 8.59 -2.44 -58.81
N SER A 68 7.73 -2.43 -57.78
CA SER A 68 6.31 -2.79 -57.90
C SER A 68 5.53 -1.84 -58.83
N PHE A 69 6.04 -0.61 -59.03
CA PHE A 69 5.42 0.41 -59.89
C PHE A 69 6.32 0.86 -61.05
N ALA A 70 7.51 0.27 -61.23
CA ALA A 70 8.47 0.70 -62.24
C ALA A 70 7.90 0.65 -63.67
N GLY A 71 7.04 -0.34 -63.97
CA GLY A 71 6.34 -0.41 -65.26
C GLY A 71 5.40 0.77 -65.52
N LEU A 72 4.71 1.27 -64.49
CA LEU A 72 3.84 2.44 -64.61
C LEU A 72 4.66 3.70 -64.94
N PHE A 73 5.73 3.94 -64.19
CA PHE A 73 6.65 5.05 -64.44
C PHE A 73 7.32 4.99 -65.82
N LEU A 74 7.65 3.79 -66.30
CA LEU A 74 8.23 3.59 -67.63
C LEU A 74 7.20 3.91 -68.74
N ILE A 75 5.95 3.46 -68.60
CA ILE A 75 4.87 3.75 -69.56
C ILE A 75 4.53 5.25 -69.57
N THR A 76 4.34 5.89 -68.41
CA THR A 76 4.04 7.33 -68.34
C THR A 76 5.21 8.18 -68.80
N GLY A 77 6.45 7.78 -68.46
CA GLY A 77 7.67 8.47 -68.87
C GLY A 77 7.92 8.39 -70.38
N THR A 78 7.78 7.21 -70.99
CA THR A 78 7.96 7.05 -72.44
C THR A 78 6.87 7.75 -73.25
N THR A 79 5.60 7.65 -72.85
CA THR A 79 4.48 8.32 -73.55
C THR A 79 4.56 9.85 -73.45
N SER A 80 4.86 10.40 -72.27
CA SER A 80 5.04 11.86 -72.10
C SER A 80 6.29 12.38 -72.82
N LEU A 81 7.40 11.62 -72.84
CA LEU A 81 8.59 11.96 -73.63
C LEU A 81 8.29 11.93 -75.13
N CYS A 82 7.55 10.94 -75.63
CA CYS A 82 7.11 10.90 -77.03
C CYS A 82 6.20 12.09 -77.38
N ALA A 83 5.25 12.45 -76.51
CA ALA A 83 4.37 13.62 -76.73
C ALA A 83 5.18 14.93 -76.77
N PHE A 84 6.11 15.12 -75.82
CA PHE A 84 7.04 16.24 -75.78
C PHE A 84 7.90 16.33 -77.04
N LEU A 85 8.52 15.22 -77.45
CA LEU A 85 9.38 15.16 -78.65
C LEU A 85 8.59 15.39 -79.95
N LEU A 86 7.37 14.85 -80.07
CA LEU A 86 6.50 15.10 -81.23
C LEU A 86 6.08 16.57 -81.30
N HIS A 87 5.74 17.20 -80.18
CA HIS A 87 5.35 18.62 -80.20
C HIS A 87 6.54 19.56 -80.42
N LEU A 88 7.70 19.26 -79.82
CA LEU A 88 8.97 19.92 -80.09
C LEU A 88 9.36 19.79 -81.58
N ALA A 89 9.29 18.59 -82.15
CA ALA A 89 9.55 18.36 -83.57
C ALA A 89 8.55 19.11 -84.47
N SER A 90 7.28 19.18 -84.09
CA SER A 90 6.25 19.97 -84.79
C SER A 90 6.56 21.47 -84.78
N PHE A 91 6.95 22.02 -83.62
CA PHE A 91 7.41 23.41 -83.48
C PHE A 91 8.66 23.69 -84.32
N LEU A 92 9.68 22.84 -84.20
CA LEU A 92 10.93 22.94 -84.96
C LEU A 92 10.68 22.83 -86.47
N TYR A 93 9.74 21.99 -86.91
CA TYR A 93 9.35 21.85 -88.31
C TYR A 93 8.58 23.08 -88.84
N LYS A 94 7.52 23.51 -88.13
CA LYS A 94 6.74 24.72 -88.50
C LYS A 94 7.65 25.94 -88.65
N ASN A 95 8.54 26.16 -87.68
CA ASN A 95 9.44 27.30 -87.66
C ASN A 95 10.79 27.04 -88.36
N ARG A 96 10.96 25.92 -89.07
CA ARG A 96 12.29 25.44 -89.54
C ARG A 96 13.06 26.45 -90.38
N TYR A 97 12.38 27.28 -91.18
CA TYR A 97 13.03 28.31 -92.00
C TYR A 97 13.57 29.46 -91.14
N LYS A 98 12.78 29.97 -90.18
CA LYS A 98 13.22 31.00 -89.21
C LYS A 98 14.38 30.47 -88.36
N LEU A 99 14.21 29.26 -87.80
CA LEU A 99 15.20 28.62 -86.94
C LEU A 99 16.53 28.37 -87.67
N ARG A 100 16.50 27.89 -88.92
CA ARG A 100 17.71 27.70 -89.72
C ARG A 100 18.43 29.02 -90.02
N ASN A 101 17.70 30.11 -90.27
CA ASN A 101 18.29 31.43 -90.50
C ASN A 101 18.95 32.01 -89.23
N ILE A 102 18.30 31.84 -88.07
CA ILE A 102 18.87 32.22 -86.77
C ILE A 102 20.16 31.42 -86.50
N ALA A 103 20.11 30.11 -86.69
CA ALA A 103 21.23 29.20 -86.44
C ALA A 103 22.41 29.35 -87.41
N SER A 104 22.18 29.77 -88.67
CA SER A 104 23.28 30.03 -89.62
C SER A 104 23.98 31.36 -89.42
N GLN A 105 23.43 32.27 -88.60
CA GLN A 105 24.04 33.56 -88.26
C GLN A 105 24.65 33.61 -86.85
N ASN A 106 24.35 32.66 -85.96
CA ASN A 106 24.64 32.77 -84.53
C ASN A 106 25.21 31.49 -83.92
N SER A 107 26.17 31.67 -83.00
CA SER A 107 26.68 30.60 -82.14
C SER A 107 25.57 29.94 -81.31
N PHE A 108 25.82 28.71 -80.84
CA PHE A 108 24.83 27.83 -80.21
C PHE A 108 24.06 28.47 -79.05
N MET A 109 24.73 29.16 -78.12
CA MET A 109 24.08 29.74 -76.94
C MET A 109 23.19 30.97 -77.27
N PRO A 110 23.64 31.96 -78.08
CA PRO A 110 22.75 32.98 -78.63
C PRO A 110 21.57 32.39 -79.41
N THR A 111 21.80 31.38 -80.25
CA THR A 111 20.75 30.64 -80.97
C THR A 111 19.73 30.06 -79.99
N LEU A 112 20.15 29.31 -78.98
CA LEU A 112 19.26 28.70 -77.98
C LEU A 112 18.39 29.73 -77.24
N ARG A 113 18.95 30.90 -76.90
CA ARG A 113 18.18 32.01 -76.29
C ARG A 113 17.17 32.63 -77.26
N LEU A 114 17.49 32.71 -78.55
CA LEU A 114 16.58 33.21 -79.58
C LEU A 114 15.50 32.18 -79.94
N THR A 115 15.81 30.88 -79.95
CA THR A 115 14.80 29.83 -80.13
C THR A 115 13.85 29.75 -78.94
N ALA A 116 14.33 29.97 -77.72
CA ALA A 116 13.48 30.08 -76.53
C ALA A 116 12.51 31.28 -76.61
N LYS A 117 12.99 32.47 -77.04
CA LYS A 117 12.11 33.63 -77.29
C LYS A 117 11.07 33.35 -78.39
N LEU A 118 11.47 32.70 -79.49
CA LEU A 118 10.57 32.31 -80.58
C LEU A 118 9.56 31.20 -80.18
N PHE A 119 9.82 30.48 -79.08
CA PHE A 119 8.88 29.54 -78.47
C PHE A 119 7.88 30.25 -77.55
N ASP A 120 8.36 31.24 -76.77
CA ASP A 120 7.56 32.11 -75.92
C ASP A 120 6.59 32.99 -76.75
N ASP A 121 6.94 33.36 -77.99
CA ASP A 121 6.03 34.01 -78.94
C ASP A 121 4.75 33.18 -79.21
N LYS A 122 3.59 33.85 -79.08
CA LYS A 122 2.24 33.24 -79.12
C LYS A 122 1.92 32.58 -80.47
N ASP A 123 1.36 31.37 -80.47
CA ASP A 123 0.92 30.73 -81.70
C ASP A 123 -0.49 31.18 -82.13
N LEU A 124 -0.55 32.34 -82.80
CA LEU A 124 -1.78 32.90 -83.36
C LEU A 124 -2.43 32.03 -84.46
N SER A 125 -1.82 30.89 -84.87
CA SER A 125 -2.41 29.95 -85.81
C SER A 125 -3.35 28.90 -85.17
N ALA A 126 -3.43 28.85 -83.84
CA ALA A 126 -4.14 27.79 -83.11
C ALA A 126 -5.61 28.11 -82.72
N HIS A 127 -6.32 28.94 -83.48
CA HIS A 127 -7.74 29.23 -83.24
C HIS A 127 -8.67 28.08 -83.69
N THR A 128 -8.83 27.06 -82.84
CA THR A 128 -9.77 25.93 -83.08
C THR A 128 -10.72 25.71 -81.91
N PHE A 129 -11.46 26.75 -81.50
CA PHE A 129 -12.55 26.63 -80.51
C PHE A 129 -13.87 27.14 -81.10
N LYS A 130 -14.73 26.22 -81.56
CA LYS A 130 -16.10 26.56 -81.98
C LYS A 130 -16.94 26.90 -80.75
N ARG A 131 -17.39 28.15 -80.67
CA ARG A 131 -18.30 28.64 -79.62
C ARG A 131 -19.70 28.07 -79.81
N ALA A 132 -20.28 27.45 -78.79
CA ALA A 132 -21.65 26.93 -78.82
C ALA A 132 -22.40 27.13 -77.48
N ARG A 133 -23.62 27.68 -77.57
CA ARG A 133 -24.74 27.73 -76.60
C ARG A 133 -26.00 28.07 -77.43
N PRO A 134 -27.24 27.79 -76.97
CA PRO A 134 -27.67 27.06 -75.77
C PRO A 134 -27.67 25.52 -76.01
N LYS A 135 -27.66 24.63 -75.00
CA LYS A 135 -28.77 24.20 -74.10
C LYS A 135 -30.07 23.82 -74.82
N ASP A 136 -30.47 22.56 -74.69
CA ASP A 136 -31.71 22.18 -73.99
C ASP A 136 -31.71 20.67 -73.66
N GLU A 137 -32.76 20.17 -72.99
CA GLU A 137 -32.69 18.98 -72.15
C GLU A 137 -33.32 17.69 -72.74
N SER A 138 -32.66 16.56 -72.43
CA SER A 138 -33.29 15.30 -71.97
C SER A 138 -33.95 14.30 -72.95
N ILE A 139 -34.43 13.22 -72.31
CA ILE A 139 -35.29 12.10 -72.71
C ILE A 139 -34.62 10.88 -73.39
N LYS A 140 -35.01 9.70 -72.85
CA LYS A 140 -34.85 8.30 -73.31
C LYS A 140 -33.62 7.52 -72.81
N ALA A 141 -33.82 6.94 -71.63
CA ALA A 141 -33.28 5.60 -71.34
C ALA A 141 -34.03 4.53 -72.16
N GLU A 142 -33.39 3.38 -72.40
CA GLU A 142 -34.01 2.05 -72.25
C GLU A 142 -32.91 0.95 -72.22
N LYS A 143 -32.99 0.02 -71.23
CA LYS A 143 -32.66 -1.43 -71.20
C LYS A 143 -31.56 -2.01 -72.12
N ARG A 144 -30.78 -3.06 -71.79
CA ARG A 144 -30.95 -4.25 -70.89
C ARG A 144 -29.59 -5.00 -70.87
N ASP A 145 -29.28 -6.07 -70.12
CA ASP A 145 -29.78 -6.83 -68.93
C ASP A 145 -28.50 -7.47 -68.29
N THR A 146 -28.43 -8.41 -67.32
CA THR A 146 -29.38 -9.29 -66.60
C THR A 146 -28.74 -9.70 -65.26
N ASN A 147 -29.57 -9.82 -64.21
CA ASN A 147 -29.54 -10.80 -63.10
C ASN A 147 -28.26 -11.09 -62.25
N GLY A 148 -28.38 -11.34 -60.94
CA GLY A 148 -29.62 -11.32 -60.12
C GLY A 148 -29.48 -11.97 -58.74
N SER A 149 -30.62 -12.12 -58.04
CA SER A 149 -30.84 -12.78 -56.73
C SER A 149 -30.20 -12.16 -55.47
N SER A 150 -30.80 -12.21 -54.26
CA SER A 150 -32.18 -11.87 -53.83
C SER A 150 -32.32 -11.98 -52.29
N CYS A 151 -32.75 -10.88 -51.63
CA CYS A 151 -33.64 -10.78 -50.45
C CYS A 151 -33.41 -11.68 -49.20
N GLU A 152 -33.03 -11.17 -48.02
CA GLU A 152 -33.82 -10.37 -47.01
C GLU A 152 -34.57 -11.24 -45.96
N PRO A 153 -35.05 -10.71 -44.78
CA PRO A 153 -35.17 -9.30 -44.34
C PRO A 153 -34.68 -8.93 -42.91
N ASN A 154 -34.47 -7.62 -42.69
CA ASN A 154 -34.73 -6.79 -41.47
C ASN A 154 -34.24 -7.24 -40.06
N SER A 155 -33.70 -6.34 -39.21
CA SER A 155 -34.36 -5.10 -38.78
C SER A 155 -33.47 -4.13 -37.94
N ALA A 156 -34.02 -2.93 -37.68
CA ALA A 156 -33.66 -1.93 -36.65
C ALA A 156 -32.42 -1.03 -36.83
N SER A 157 -32.63 0.26 -36.52
CA SER A 157 -31.64 1.35 -36.38
C SER A 157 -31.58 1.77 -34.87
N PRO A 158 -30.84 2.80 -34.37
CA PRO A 158 -30.71 4.17 -34.93
C PRO A 158 -29.31 4.84 -34.79
N LEU A 159 -29.26 6.11 -35.20
CA LEU A 159 -28.14 7.05 -35.04
C LEU A 159 -28.01 7.58 -33.60
N SER A 160 -26.80 7.95 -33.17
CA SER A 160 -26.48 9.34 -32.75
C SER A 160 -24.98 9.51 -32.43
N MET A 161 -24.47 10.73 -32.54
CA MET A 161 -23.14 11.16 -32.07
C MET A 161 -23.21 12.63 -31.63
N SER A 162 -22.62 12.98 -30.49
CA SER A 162 -22.57 14.35 -29.97
C SER A 162 -21.24 14.67 -29.28
N ASN A 163 -20.67 15.83 -29.61
CA ASN A 163 -19.43 16.35 -29.03
C ASN A 163 -19.57 16.71 -27.54
N TYR A 164 -18.45 16.80 -26.81
CA TYR A 164 -18.13 17.97 -25.98
C TYR A 164 -16.61 18.08 -25.75
N THR A 165 -16.16 19.19 -25.14
CA THR A 165 -14.81 19.74 -25.26
C THR A 165 -14.02 19.79 -23.95
N PHE A 166 -12.70 19.57 -24.07
CA PHE A 166 -11.60 20.35 -23.46
C PHE A 166 -11.67 20.71 -21.95
N GLU A 167 -10.80 20.10 -21.13
CA GLU A 167 -9.92 20.89 -20.24
C GLU A 167 -8.70 20.12 -19.68
N GLU A 168 -7.79 20.93 -19.14
CA GLU A 168 -6.43 20.77 -18.60
C GLU A 168 -6.01 19.46 -17.88
N ALA A 169 -4.71 19.16 -17.94
CA ALA A 169 -4.08 18.02 -17.27
C ALA A 169 -3.37 18.40 -15.95
N ARG A 170 -3.25 17.44 -15.02
CA ARG A 170 -2.00 17.13 -14.27
C ARG A 170 -2.15 15.97 -13.26
N ARG A 171 -1.38 14.90 -13.48
CA ARG A 171 -0.56 14.24 -12.44
C ARG A 171 0.54 13.40 -13.12
N THR A 172 1.79 13.75 -12.84
CA THR A 172 2.97 12.99 -13.25
C THR A 172 3.16 11.76 -12.34
N PRO A 173 3.56 10.59 -12.86
CA PRO A 173 3.99 9.48 -12.03
C PRO A 173 5.40 9.73 -11.46
N SER A 174 5.68 9.16 -10.29
CA SER A 174 7.03 9.03 -9.75
C SER A 174 7.65 7.71 -10.22
N VAL A 175 8.87 7.76 -10.75
CA VAL A 175 9.66 6.59 -11.16
C VAL A 175 10.51 6.11 -9.98
N GLU A 176 10.46 4.82 -9.66
CA GLU A 176 11.44 4.17 -8.77
C GLU A 176 12.68 3.69 -9.55
N PRO A 177 13.85 3.55 -8.91
CA PRO A 177 15.13 3.44 -9.60
C PRO A 177 15.50 2.01 -10.01
N ALA A 178 16.30 1.91 -11.07
CA ALA A 178 17.12 0.73 -11.35
C ALA A 178 18.60 1.16 -11.46
N SER A 179 19.45 0.53 -10.64
CA SER A 179 20.89 0.44 -10.85
C SER A 179 21.16 -0.51 -12.05
N PRO A 180 22.30 -0.46 -12.77
CA PRO A 180 23.62 -0.71 -12.18
C PRO A 180 24.82 -0.02 -12.92
N ILE A 181 25.99 -0.66 -12.80
CA ILE A 181 27.28 -0.47 -13.50
C ILE A 181 28.32 0.38 -12.74
N VAL A 182 29.44 -0.28 -12.42
CA VAL A 182 30.69 0.33 -11.97
C VAL A 182 31.63 0.45 -13.17
N LEU A 183 32.17 1.64 -13.39
CA LEU A 183 33.29 1.90 -14.30
C LEU A 183 34.20 2.93 -13.62
N GLU A 184 35.45 2.54 -13.41
CA GLU A 184 36.42 3.30 -12.63
C GLU A 184 37.38 4.07 -13.57
N ILE A 185 37.21 5.40 -13.64
CA ILE A 185 38.04 6.30 -14.46
C ILE A 185 38.27 7.60 -13.66
N GLU A 186 39.52 8.08 -13.61
CA GLU A 186 39.89 9.27 -12.85
C GLU A 186 39.32 10.58 -13.45
N PRO A 187 38.93 11.57 -12.60
CA PRO A 187 38.53 12.89 -13.07
C PRO A 187 39.75 13.79 -13.37
N ALA A 188 39.99 14.06 -14.65
CA ALA A 188 40.85 15.15 -15.08
C ALA A 188 40.26 16.54 -14.70
N SER A 189 41.07 17.59 -14.79
CA SER A 189 40.81 18.89 -14.16
C SER A 189 39.65 19.71 -14.78
N PRO A 190 38.92 20.50 -13.97
CA PRO A 190 37.84 21.36 -14.47
C PRO A 190 38.37 22.61 -15.18
N ILE A 191 37.80 22.90 -16.35
CA ILE A 191 38.10 24.09 -17.17
C ILE A 191 37.60 25.35 -16.45
N ARG A 192 38.48 26.36 -16.29
CA ARG A 192 38.12 27.64 -15.68
C ARG A 192 37.54 28.61 -16.71
N ILE A 193 36.32 29.10 -16.47
CA ILE A 193 35.78 30.29 -17.14
C ILE A 193 36.16 31.52 -16.29
N PRO A 194 36.79 32.57 -16.86
CA PRO A 194 37.22 33.74 -16.09
C PRO A 194 36.06 34.71 -15.85
N ILE A 195 35.46 34.66 -14.65
CA ILE A 195 34.56 35.72 -14.18
C ILE A 195 35.41 36.87 -13.61
N SER A 196 35.20 38.09 -14.11
CA SER A 196 35.93 39.27 -13.62
C SER A 196 35.58 39.57 -12.14
N PRO A 197 36.58 39.84 -11.27
CA PRO A 197 36.33 40.11 -9.85
C PRO A 197 35.48 41.36 -9.61
N ALA A 198 35.45 42.30 -10.57
CA ALA A 198 34.58 43.48 -10.51
C ALA A 198 33.08 43.10 -10.53
N LEU A 199 32.70 42.05 -11.24
CA LEU A 199 31.30 41.59 -11.32
C LEU A 199 30.83 40.99 -9.99
N LEU A 200 31.71 40.22 -9.33
CA LEU A 200 31.44 39.63 -8.03
C LEU A 200 31.30 40.72 -6.94
N LEU A 201 32.16 41.74 -6.98
CA LEU A 201 32.11 42.86 -6.04
C LEU A 201 30.82 43.68 -6.19
N LEU A 202 30.35 43.93 -7.42
CA LEU A 202 29.09 44.63 -7.68
C LEU A 202 27.86 43.83 -7.22
N LEU A 203 27.86 42.50 -7.41
CA LEU A 203 26.80 41.62 -6.89
C LEU A 203 26.77 41.57 -5.36
N LEU A 204 27.94 41.51 -4.71
CA LEU A 204 28.02 41.55 -3.25
C LEU A 204 27.56 42.91 -2.69
N LEU A 205 27.94 44.02 -3.32
CA LEU A 205 27.49 45.36 -2.94
C LEU A 205 25.97 45.55 -3.12
N SER A 206 25.36 45.01 -4.18
CA SER A 206 23.91 45.11 -4.38
C SER A 206 23.13 44.30 -3.34
N LEU A 207 23.60 43.11 -2.98
CA LEU A 207 23.01 42.28 -1.91
C LEU A 207 23.13 42.93 -0.53
N LEU A 208 24.26 43.59 -0.24
CA LEU A 208 24.50 44.30 1.03
C LEU A 208 23.68 45.61 1.12
N LEU A 209 23.41 46.27 -0.01
CA LEU A 209 22.48 47.40 -0.06
C LEU A 209 21.01 46.94 0.13
N LEU A 210 20.60 45.80 -0.43
CA LEU A 210 19.25 45.26 -0.19
C LEU A 210 19.01 44.86 1.27
N SER A 211 20.01 44.33 1.99
CA SER A 211 19.86 43.98 3.41
C SER A 211 19.78 45.21 4.32
N LEU A 212 20.39 46.33 3.96
CA LEU A 212 20.29 47.59 4.71
C LEU A 212 18.94 48.30 4.52
N VAL A 213 18.28 48.13 3.37
CA VAL A 213 16.96 48.74 3.10
C VAL A 213 15.83 48.05 3.89
N THR A 214 15.99 46.80 4.34
CA THR A 214 14.98 46.09 5.15
C THR A 214 15.15 46.27 6.66
N TRP A 215 16.15 47.02 7.12
CA TRP A 215 16.42 47.27 8.55
C TRP A 215 16.04 48.69 9.05
N SER A 216 15.37 49.50 8.22
CA SER A 216 15.01 50.89 8.53
C SER A 216 13.52 51.15 8.82
N GLN A 217 12.67 50.11 8.91
CA GLN A 217 11.26 50.23 9.30
C GLN A 217 10.85 49.27 10.43
N SER A 218 11.43 49.44 11.63
CA SER A 218 10.88 48.92 12.90
C SER A 218 11.50 49.63 14.12
N ALA A 219 11.45 50.96 14.15
CA ALA A 219 11.88 51.75 15.31
C ALA A 219 11.02 53.01 15.50
N VAL A 220 10.33 53.07 16.64
CA VAL A 220 9.73 54.27 17.28
C VAL A 220 8.70 55.07 16.45
N VAL A 221 7.42 54.97 16.82
CA VAL A 221 6.66 56.03 17.52
C VAL A 221 5.33 55.42 18.02
N HIS A 222 5.24 55.19 19.34
CA HIS A 222 4.22 55.78 20.21
C HIS A 222 4.36 55.25 21.66
N ALA A 223 5.05 56.02 22.49
CA ALA A 223 4.70 56.08 23.92
C ALA A 223 3.64 57.19 24.03
N GLY A 224 2.42 56.87 24.50
CA GLY A 224 1.31 57.81 24.30
C GLY A 224 -0.04 57.53 24.95
N ASP A 225 -0.19 56.51 25.81
CA ASP A 225 -1.33 56.47 26.74
C ASP A 225 -0.91 55.92 28.11
N ARG A 226 -1.59 56.36 29.16
CA ARG A 226 -1.25 56.15 30.57
C ARG A 226 -2.50 55.68 31.30
N SER A 227 -2.40 54.53 31.97
CA SER A 227 -3.46 53.92 32.80
C SER A 227 -4.62 53.24 32.06
N ARG A 228 -4.35 52.04 31.53
CA ARG A 228 -5.18 50.86 31.85
C ARG A 228 -4.29 49.70 32.27
N ARG A 229 -4.14 49.53 33.59
CA ARG A 229 -3.46 48.39 34.22
C ARG A 229 -4.38 47.17 34.18
N GLY A 230 -4.64 46.66 32.97
CA GLY A 230 -5.35 45.39 32.79
C GLY A 230 -4.56 44.29 33.49
N GLU A 231 -5.19 43.59 34.42
CA GLU A 231 -4.53 42.55 35.20
C GLU A 231 -4.12 41.40 34.27
N SER A 232 -2.82 41.11 34.21
CA SER A 232 -2.35 39.86 33.63
C SER A 232 -2.85 38.72 34.51
N ALA A 233 -3.90 38.03 34.04
CA ALA A 233 -4.59 37.02 34.82
C ALA A 233 -3.60 35.91 35.21
N THR A 234 -3.30 35.83 36.51
CA THR A 234 -2.32 34.88 37.04
C THR A 234 -2.80 33.45 36.78
N SER A 235 -2.12 32.77 35.84
CA SER A 235 -2.45 31.40 35.45
C SER A 235 -2.37 30.49 36.68
N ARG A 236 -3.52 29.90 37.05
CA ARG A 236 -3.63 29.11 38.26
C ARG A 236 -2.99 27.75 38.05
N VAL A 237 -1.98 27.42 38.86
CA VAL A 237 -1.36 26.10 38.85
C VAL A 237 -2.23 25.13 39.67
N VAL A 238 -2.42 23.91 39.17
CA VAL A 238 -3.13 22.83 39.83
C VAL A 238 -2.22 21.62 39.93
N ASP A 239 -1.84 21.27 41.15
CA ASP A 239 -0.91 20.17 41.44
C ASP A 239 -1.61 18.81 41.32
N VAL A 240 -0.98 17.91 40.55
CA VAL A 240 -1.43 16.55 40.27
C VAL A 240 -0.29 15.59 40.59
N GLY A 241 -0.57 14.55 41.37
CA GLY A 241 0.40 13.52 41.69
C GLY A 241 0.55 12.53 40.55
N VAL A 242 1.75 11.99 40.36
CA VAL A 242 2.01 10.91 39.39
C VAL A 242 2.82 9.83 40.10
N ILE A 243 2.30 8.60 40.17
CA ILE A 243 2.97 7.47 40.83
C ILE A 243 3.30 6.40 39.79
N LEU A 244 4.58 6.19 39.52
CA LEU A 244 5.09 5.29 38.47
C LEU A 244 6.45 4.71 38.88
N ASP A 245 6.64 3.39 38.78
CA ASP A 245 7.99 2.83 38.65
C ASP A 245 8.62 3.30 37.32
N ALA A 246 9.63 4.16 37.41
CA ALA A 246 10.32 4.75 36.27
C ALA A 246 11.37 3.83 35.60
N LYS A 247 11.71 2.69 36.22
CA LYS A 247 12.61 1.66 35.68
C LYS A 247 11.85 0.72 34.74
N THR A 248 10.55 0.51 34.97
CA THR A 248 9.69 -0.22 34.04
C THR A 248 9.48 0.53 32.73
N TRP A 249 9.29 -0.22 31.64
CA TRP A 249 8.89 0.36 30.35
C TRP A 249 7.52 1.04 30.41
N ILE A 250 6.59 0.53 31.23
CA ILE A 250 5.26 1.14 31.39
C ILE A 250 5.41 2.55 31.98
N GLY A 251 6.16 2.72 33.07
CA GLY A 251 6.37 4.04 33.66
C GLY A 251 7.15 4.99 32.78
N ASN A 252 8.30 4.55 32.25
CA ASN A 252 9.19 5.40 31.46
C ASN A 252 8.52 5.90 30.18
N VAL A 253 7.96 5.00 29.36
CA VAL A 253 7.23 5.37 28.13
C VAL A 253 6.03 6.27 28.43
N SER A 254 5.28 5.97 29.50
CA SER A 254 4.09 6.76 29.87
C SER A 254 4.45 8.14 30.41
N TRP A 255 5.54 8.29 31.16
CA TRP A 255 5.99 9.58 31.67
C TRP A 255 6.33 10.55 30.54
N THR A 256 7.14 10.13 29.56
CA THR A 256 7.42 10.93 28.36
C THR A 256 6.13 11.25 27.58
N CYS A 257 5.14 10.36 27.56
CA CYS A 257 3.83 10.65 26.97
C CYS A 257 3.03 11.71 27.76
N MET A 258 3.03 11.65 29.10
CA MET A 258 2.36 12.63 29.98
C MET A 258 2.96 14.04 29.83
N GLN A 259 4.30 14.15 29.75
CA GLN A 259 4.99 15.42 29.54
C GLN A 259 4.61 16.07 28.20
N ILE A 260 4.58 15.29 27.11
CA ILE A 260 4.18 15.79 25.79
C ILE A 260 2.68 16.15 25.77
N ALA A 261 1.83 15.42 26.49
CA ALA A 261 0.41 15.75 26.62
C ALA A 261 0.17 17.11 27.29
N LEU A 262 0.95 17.43 28.32
CA LEU A 262 0.87 18.72 29.01
C LEU A 262 1.29 19.89 28.09
N GLU A 263 2.39 19.72 27.35
CA GLU A 263 2.86 20.72 26.38
C GLU A 263 1.90 20.93 25.21
N ASP A 264 1.39 19.84 24.62
CA ASP A 264 0.42 19.91 23.52
C ASP A 264 -0.91 20.54 23.99
N PHE A 265 -1.33 20.29 25.24
CA PHE A 265 -2.53 20.88 25.82
C PHE A 265 -2.37 22.38 26.08
N ASP A 266 -1.29 22.80 26.74
CA ASP A 266 -0.98 24.21 27.00
C ASP A 266 -0.85 25.01 25.69
N LYS A 267 -0.24 24.41 24.67
CA LYS A 267 -0.09 25.01 23.33
C LYS A 267 -1.42 25.11 22.58
N ALA A 268 -2.34 24.15 22.77
CA ALA A 268 -3.66 24.19 22.16
C ALA A 268 -4.62 25.18 22.85
N HIS A 269 -4.39 25.48 24.14
CA HIS A 269 -5.32 26.27 24.97
C HIS A 269 -4.64 27.47 25.64
N THR A 270 -3.88 28.26 24.87
CA THR A 270 -3.13 29.44 25.38
C THR A 270 -3.97 30.51 26.10
N GLY A 271 -5.30 30.50 25.91
CA GLY A 271 -6.25 31.35 26.64
C GLY A 271 -6.79 30.77 27.96
N TYR A 272 -6.39 29.56 28.38
CA TYR A 272 -6.87 28.94 29.61
C TYR A 272 -6.08 29.46 30.83
N GLY A 273 -6.77 30.14 31.76
CA GLY A 273 -6.20 30.63 33.01
C GLY A 273 -5.88 29.56 34.07
N THR A 274 -5.62 28.31 33.66
CA THR A 274 -5.35 27.18 34.57
C THR A 274 -4.44 26.17 33.89
N ARG A 275 -3.36 25.75 34.56
CA ARG A 275 -2.34 24.81 34.06
C ARG A 275 -2.05 23.72 35.09
N LEU A 276 -1.73 22.50 34.64
CA LEU A 276 -1.38 21.41 35.55
C LEU A 276 0.11 21.43 35.92
N SER A 277 0.43 20.96 37.12
CA SER A 277 1.80 20.63 37.54
C SER A 277 1.88 19.16 37.93
N LEU A 278 2.74 18.37 37.28
CA LEU A 278 2.85 16.92 37.47
C LEU A 278 3.98 16.57 38.44
N HIS A 279 3.63 16.03 39.60
CA HIS A 279 4.57 15.67 40.67
C HIS A 279 4.84 14.16 40.68
N LEU A 280 5.93 13.74 40.02
CA LEU A 280 6.34 12.34 39.95
C LEU A 280 6.84 11.80 41.31
N ARG A 281 6.50 10.55 41.61
CA ARG A 281 7.12 9.69 42.63
C ARG A 281 7.37 8.30 42.04
N ASP A 282 8.55 7.73 42.33
CA ASP A 282 8.87 6.33 42.01
C ASP A 282 7.99 5.41 42.88
N SER A 283 7.35 4.41 42.28
CA SER A 283 6.64 3.35 43.04
C SER A 283 7.55 2.18 43.40
N GLY A 284 8.71 2.04 42.73
CA GLY A 284 9.66 0.95 42.93
C GLY A 284 9.10 -0.45 42.64
N GLY A 285 7.92 -0.56 42.04
CA GLY A 285 7.19 -1.81 41.86
C GLY A 285 6.56 -2.37 43.14
N ASP A 286 6.57 -1.62 44.24
CA ASP A 286 6.15 -2.07 45.57
C ASP A 286 4.92 -1.30 46.09
N VAL A 287 3.99 -2.04 46.70
CA VAL A 287 2.73 -1.52 47.27
C VAL A 287 3.00 -0.59 48.47
N VAL A 288 4.00 -0.88 49.32
CA VAL A 288 4.29 -0.07 50.50
C VAL A 288 4.93 1.27 50.10
N THR A 289 5.84 1.24 49.13
CA THR A 289 6.47 2.40 48.51
C THR A 289 5.44 3.25 47.77
N THR A 290 4.53 2.63 47.01
CA THR A 290 3.36 3.30 46.41
C THR A 290 2.49 4.00 47.46
N ALA A 291 2.20 3.32 48.57
CA ALA A 291 1.40 3.88 49.66
C ALA A 291 2.07 5.11 50.29
N ALA A 292 3.37 5.04 50.55
CA ALA A 292 4.16 6.17 51.05
C ALA A 292 4.18 7.35 50.07
N ALA A 293 4.35 7.09 48.77
CA ALA A 293 4.28 8.09 47.71
C ALA A 293 2.90 8.77 47.64
N ALA A 294 1.80 8.01 47.73
CA ALA A 294 0.46 8.56 47.76
C ALA A 294 0.20 9.44 49.00
N VAL A 295 0.68 9.02 50.17
CA VAL A 295 0.61 9.81 51.41
C VAL A 295 1.40 11.12 51.30
N ASP A 296 2.62 11.10 50.76
CA ASP A 296 3.41 12.32 50.53
C ASP A 296 2.69 13.30 49.58
N LEU A 297 2.17 12.80 48.45
CA LEU A 297 1.47 13.62 47.47
C LEU A 297 0.19 14.25 48.03
N MET A 298 -0.59 13.52 48.84
CA MET A 298 -1.80 14.07 49.47
C MET A 298 -1.49 15.00 50.66
N LYS A 299 -0.50 14.68 51.49
CA LYS A 299 -0.22 15.40 52.74
C LYS A 299 0.67 16.63 52.53
N ASN A 300 1.77 16.47 51.80
CA ASN A 300 2.82 17.48 51.67
C ASN A 300 2.63 18.32 50.40
N VAL A 301 2.32 17.70 49.26
CA VAL A 301 2.07 18.41 47.98
C VAL A 301 0.61 18.88 47.85
N ARG A 302 -0.34 18.22 48.53
CA ARG A 302 -1.79 18.52 48.50
C ARG A 302 -2.40 18.48 47.09
N VAL A 303 -2.00 17.46 46.33
CA VAL A 303 -2.46 17.24 44.95
C VAL A 303 -3.99 17.10 44.87
N GLN A 304 -4.57 17.59 43.76
CA GLN A 304 -6.01 17.57 43.55
C GLN A 304 -6.51 16.26 42.90
N ALA A 305 -5.61 15.50 42.28
CA ALA A 305 -5.80 14.14 41.79
C ALA A 305 -4.45 13.40 41.75
N ILE A 306 -4.47 12.07 41.65
CA ILE A 306 -3.28 11.23 41.41
C ILE A 306 -3.49 10.43 40.12
N ILE A 307 -2.52 10.49 39.20
CA ILE A 307 -2.42 9.61 38.04
C ILE A 307 -1.52 8.42 38.39
N GLY A 308 -1.97 7.21 38.06
CA GLY A 308 -1.37 5.97 38.51
C GLY A 308 -2.20 5.28 39.61
N PRO A 309 -1.68 4.22 40.23
CA PRO A 309 -0.38 3.60 39.96
C PRO A 309 -0.48 2.66 38.75
N GLN A 310 0.56 1.87 38.47
CA GLN A 310 0.65 1.08 37.23
C GLN A 310 -0.10 -0.25 37.30
N THR A 311 0.04 -0.96 38.41
CA THR A 311 -0.49 -2.32 38.59
C THR A 311 -1.86 -2.32 39.28
N SER A 312 -2.62 -3.38 39.03
CA SER A 312 -3.86 -3.66 39.77
C SER A 312 -3.62 -3.75 41.29
N THR A 313 -2.47 -4.29 41.70
CA THR A 313 -2.10 -4.54 43.11
C THR A 313 -1.82 -3.24 43.86
N GLU A 314 -0.97 -2.36 43.30
CA GLU A 314 -0.72 -1.02 43.85
C GLU A 314 -2.02 -0.19 43.92
N ALA A 315 -2.85 -0.27 42.87
CA ALA A 315 -4.09 0.51 42.76
C ALA A 315 -5.10 0.10 43.86
N LYS A 316 -5.25 -1.20 44.10
CA LYS A 316 -6.12 -1.77 45.13
C LYS A 316 -5.82 -1.23 46.53
N PHE A 317 -4.57 -0.84 46.82
CA PHE A 317 -4.23 -0.19 48.07
C PHE A 317 -4.57 1.31 48.06
N ILE A 318 -4.04 2.10 47.11
CA ILE A 318 -4.15 3.57 47.20
C ILE A 318 -5.54 4.11 46.87
N VAL A 319 -6.40 3.31 46.22
CA VAL A 319 -7.79 3.67 45.93
C VAL A 319 -8.62 3.85 47.21
N GLU A 320 -8.39 3.04 48.25
CA GLU A 320 -9.10 3.21 49.52
C GLU A 320 -8.65 4.48 50.26
N LEU A 321 -7.38 4.85 50.13
CA LEU A 321 -6.89 6.15 50.59
C LEU A 321 -7.55 7.30 49.82
N GLY A 322 -7.68 7.17 48.49
CA GLY A 322 -8.36 8.14 47.63
C GLY A 322 -9.85 8.32 47.93
N ASN A 323 -10.57 7.22 48.23
CA ASN A 323 -11.95 7.27 48.73
C ASN A 323 -12.04 8.10 50.01
N ARG A 324 -11.18 7.80 51.00
CA ARG A 324 -11.16 8.43 52.32
C ARG A 324 -10.85 9.93 52.26
N THR A 325 -9.88 10.33 51.44
CA THR A 325 -9.43 11.73 51.26
C THR A 325 -10.21 12.47 50.18
N GLN A 326 -11.13 11.80 49.49
CA GLN A 326 -11.87 12.31 48.34
C GLN A 326 -10.97 12.78 47.18
N VAL A 327 -9.75 12.23 47.05
CA VAL A 327 -8.81 12.55 45.97
C VAL A 327 -8.98 11.53 44.83
N PRO A 328 -9.35 11.95 43.60
CA PRO A 328 -9.47 11.04 42.47
C PRO A 328 -8.16 10.31 42.15
N ILE A 329 -8.23 8.98 42.03
CA ILE A 329 -7.13 8.09 41.64
C ILE A 329 -7.40 7.59 40.22
N ILE A 330 -6.51 7.90 39.28
CA ILE A 330 -6.75 7.74 37.84
C ILE A 330 -5.68 6.83 37.22
N SER A 331 -5.99 5.55 37.04
CA SER A 331 -5.03 4.59 36.44
C SER A 331 -5.33 4.28 34.98
N PHE A 332 -4.32 4.51 34.14
CA PHE A 332 -4.29 4.23 32.70
C PHE A 332 -3.74 2.83 32.37
N SER A 333 -3.41 2.01 33.38
CA SER A 333 -2.74 0.71 33.19
C SER A 333 -3.24 -0.43 34.08
N ALA A 334 -3.92 -0.14 35.20
CA ALA A 334 -4.59 -1.14 36.05
C ALA A 334 -5.89 -1.66 35.42
N LYS A 335 -5.95 -2.96 35.12
CA LYS A 335 -7.01 -3.59 34.32
C LYS A 335 -8.06 -4.34 35.16
N SER A 336 -7.66 -4.80 36.34
CA SER A 336 -8.49 -5.63 37.21
C SER A 336 -9.80 -4.94 37.53
N THR A 337 -10.90 -5.60 37.21
CA THR A 337 -12.28 -5.19 37.46
C THR A 337 -12.70 -5.29 38.93
N SER A 338 -11.87 -5.87 39.82
CA SER A 338 -12.14 -5.85 41.28
C SER A 338 -12.22 -4.44 41.85
N LEU A 339 -11.65 -3.46 41.14
CA LEU A 339 -11.84 -2.03 41.41
C LEU A 339 -13.05 -1.53 40.61
N SER A 340 -14.24 -1.73 41.15
CA SER A 340 -15.51 -1.21 40.60
C SER A 340 -15.82 0.15 41.22
N SER A 341 -16.16 1.14 40.39
CA SER A 341 -16.56 2.49 40.81
C SER A 341 -17.78 2.53 41.74
N GLN A 342 -18.58 1.47 41.78
CA GLN A 342 -19.67 1.29 42.77
C GLN A 342 -19.14 1.10 44.20
N GLN A 343 -17.97 0.47 44.35
CA GLN A 343 -17.28 0.28 45.63
C GLN A 343 -16.24 1.37 45.89
N THR A 344 -15.65 1.93 44.82
CA THR A 344 -14.54 2.87 44.89
C THR A 344 -14.83 4.13 44.05
N PRO A 345 -15.75 5.01 44.50
CA PRO A 345 -16.27 6.12 43.70
C PRO A 345 -15.24 7.19 43.33
N TYR A 346 -14.05 7.20 43.96
CA TYR A 346 -12.94 8.09 43.57
C TYR A 346 -11.91 7.42 42.65
N PHE A 347 -12.09 6.16 42.26
CA PHE A 347 -11.27 5.49 41.26
C PHE A 347 -11.81 5.69 39.84
N ILE A 348 -10.91 6.03 38.91
CA ILE A 348 -11.19 6.20 37.49
C ILE A 348 -10.21 5.34 36.69
N ARG A 349 -10.74 4.43 35.87
CA ARG A 349 -9.94 3.56 35.00
C ARG A 349 -9.89 4.14 33.59
N THR A 350 -8.73 4.66 33.18
CA THR A 350 -8.47 5.10 31.80
C THR A 350 -7.77 4.02 30.96
N ALA A 351 -7.55 2.82 31.51
CA ALA A 351 -7.31 1.59 30.75
C ALA A 351 -8.62 0.92 30.29
N TRP A 352 -8.53 0.04 29.30
CA TRP A 352 -9.55 -1.02 29.12
C TRP A 352 -9.46 -2.06 30.25
N ASN A 353 -10.51 -2.86 30.42
CA ASN A 353 -10.64 -3.84 31.49
C ASN A 353 -10.50 -5.30 30.99
N ASP A 354 -10.13 -6.21 31.90
CA ASP A 354 -9.84 -7.61 31.54
C ASP A 354 -11.08 -8.40 31.06
N SER A 355 -12.29 -7.99 31.47
CA SER A 355 -13.53 -8.66 31.07
C SER A 355 -13.86 -8.48 29.58
N THR A 356 -13.48 -7.35 28.97
CA THR A 356 -13.62 -7.19 27.51
C THR A 356 -12.65 -8.10 26.77
N GLN A 357 -11.41 -8.22 27.25
CA GLN A 357 -10.38 -9.08 26.67
C GLN A 357 -10.77 -10.57 26.72
N ALA A 358 -11.37 -11.04 27.82
CA ALA A 358 -11.84 -12.41 27.95
C ALA A 358 -12.80 -12.82 26.81
N LYS A 359 -13.72 -11.92 26.43
CA LYS A 359 -14.67 -12.14 25.33
C LYS A 359 -13.98 -12.22 23.96
N VAL A 360 -12.89 -11.48 23.75
CA VAL A 360 -12.06 -11.59 22.53
C VAL A 360 -11.41 -12.97 22.46
N ILE A 361 -10.81 -13.44 23.56
CA ILE A 361 -10.15 -14.75 23.63
C ILE A 361 -11.17 -15.87 23.39
N ALA A 362 -12.32 -15.83 24.06
CA ALA A 362 -13.40 -16.78 23.83
C ALA A 362 -13.91 -16.78 22.38
N SER A 363 -14.03 -15.61 21.74
CA SER A 363 -14.43 -15.52 20.33
C SER A 363 -13.38 -16.15 19.39
N ILE A 364 -12.09 -16.04 19.70
CA ILE A 364 -11.01 -16.71 18.96
C ILE A 364 -11.08 -18.23 19.17
N VAL A 365 -11.24 -18.68 20.41
CA VAL A 365 -11.42 -20.10 20.79
C VAL A 365 -12.60 -20.72 20.04
N GLN A 366 -13.74 -20.02 19.99
CA GLN A 366 -14.91 -20.41 19.22
C GLN A 366 -14.64 -20.47 17.71
N THR A 367 -13.91 -19.50 17.16
CA THR A 367 -13.55 -19.43 15.73
C THR A 367 -12.70 -20.62 15.28
N PHE A 368 -11.85 -21.15 16.16
CA PHE A 368 -11.01 -22.33 15.88
C PHE A 368 -11.59 -23.65 16.45
N GLY A 369 -12.79 -23.63 17.04
CA GLY A 369 -13.49 -24.82 17.53
C GLY A 369 -12.83 -25.52 18.73
N TRP A 370 -11.90 -24.87 19.44
CA TRP A 370 -11.24 -25.48 20.60
C TRP A 370 -12.21 -25.56 21.78
N ARG A 371 -12.36 -26.75 22.37
CA ARG A 371 -13.26 -26.99 23.51
C ARG A 371 -12.60 -26.84 24.88
N GLU A 372 -11.27 -26.87 24.92
CA GLU A 372 -10.49 -26.89 26.16
C GLU A 372 -9.31 -25.93 26.04
N VAL A 373 -9.08 -25.15 27.10
CA VAL A 373 -8.05 -24.11 27.15
C VAL A 373 -7.43 -24.08 28.54
N VAL A 374 -6.10 -23.99 28.62
CA VAL A 374 -5.37 -23.86 29.90
C VAL A 374 -4.75 -22.46 30.01
N PRO A 375 -5.25 -21.58 30.91
CA PRO A 375 -4.56 -20.34 31.19
C PRO A 375 -3.28 -20.60 32.00
N VAL A 376 -2.22 -19.91 31.61
CA VAL A 376 -0.91 -19.86 32.26
C VAL A 376 -0.66 -18.41 32.70
N TYR A 377 -0.65 -18.17 34.00
CA TYR A 377 -0.65 -16.81 34.55
C TYR A 377 0.23 -16.68 35.79
N GLU A 378 0.68 -15.45 36.04
CA GLU A 378 1.44 -15.16 37.26
C GLU A 378 0.55 -15.18 38.50
N ASP A 379 1.05 -15.67 39.63
CA ASP A 379 0.27 -15.73 40.87
C ASP A 379 0.28 -14.40 41.64
N THR A 380 -0.33 -13.38 41.02
CA THR A 380 -0.46 -12.03 41.57
C THR A 380 -1.92 -11.55 41.52
N ASP A 381 -2.25 -10.47 42.23
CA ASP A 381 -3.55 -9.78 42.13
C ASP A 381 -3.86 -9.29 40.69
N TYR A 382 -2.84 -9.15 39.83
CA TYR A 382 -2.99 -8.90 38.40
C TYR A 382 -3.34 -10.20 37.66
N GLY A 383 -2.50 -11.24 37.74
CA GLY A 383 -2.71 -12.48 36.99
C GLY A 383 -3.99 -13.24 37.36
N ASN A 384 -4.38 -13.22 38.64
CA ASN A 384 -5.62 -13.86 39.10
C ASN A 384 -6.90 -13.11 38.67
N ALA A 385 -6.84 -11.79 38.40
CA ALA A 385 -8.03 -10.97 38.19
C ALA A 385 -8.82 -11.28 36.91
N MET A 386 -8.12 -11.67 35.83
CA MET A 386 -8.77 -12.04 34.56
C MET A 386 -9.53 -13.37 34.65
N ILE A 387 -9.12 -14.27 35.56
CA ILE A 387 -9.49 -15.69 35.53
C ILE A 387 -11.01 -15.94 35.62
N PRO A 388 -11.81 -15.27 36.48
CA PRO A 388 -13.26 -15.42 36.49
C PRO A 388 -13.88 -15.11 35.12
N TYR A 389 -13.56 -13.94 34.55
CA TYR A 389 -14.11 -13.50 33.26
C TYR A 389 -13.71 -14.40 32.10
N LEU A 390 -12.52 -15.01 32.15
CA LEU A 390 -12.09 -15.99 31.16
C LEU A 390 -12.89 -17.31 31.28
N ILE A 391 -13.25 -17.73 32.49
CA ILE A 391 -14.13 -18.90 32.71
C ILE A 391 -15.52 -18.60 32.13
N ASP A 392 -16.13 -17.48 32.54
CA ASP A 392 -17.47 -17.08 32.10
C ASP A 392 -17.54 -16.98 30.56
N ALA A 393 -16.61 -16.25 29.96
CA ALA A 393 -16.57 -16.05 28.51
C ALA A 393 -16.28 -17.35 27.72
N LEU A 394 -15.49 -18.28 28.28
CA LEU A 394 -15.29 -19.59 27.65
C LEU A 394 -16.54 -20.47 27.75
N GLN A 395 -17.24 -20.44 28.90
CA GLN A 395 -18.51 -21.15 29.07
C GLN A 395 -19.59 -20.65 28.09
N ASP A 396 -19.69 -19.33 27.88
CA ASP A 396 -20.58 -18.71 26.88
C ASP A 396 -20.40 -19.27 25.46
N VAL A 397 -19.21 -19.74 25.10
CA VAL A 397 -18.90 -20.32 23.78
C VAL A 397 -18.80 -21.86 23.75
N GLY A 398 -19.13 -22.53 24.86
CA GLY A 398 -19.06 -23.99 24.97
C GLY A 398 -17.64 -24.55 25.13
N ALA A 399 -16.70 -23.73 25.62
CA ALA A 399 -15.33 -24.12 25.94
C ALA A 399 -15.09 -24.15 27.46
N HIS A 400 -14.13 -24.94 27.92
CA HIS A 400 -13.91 -25.23 29.33
C HIS A 400 -12.43 -25.12 29.75
N MET A 401 -12.21 -24.83 31.03
CA MET A 401 -10.89 -24.77 31.67
C MET A 401 -10.74 -25.91 32.68
N LEU A 402 -10.25 -27.06 32.23
CA LEU A 402 -9.98 -28.22 33.10
C LEU A 402 -8.80 -28.01 34.06
N HIS A 403 -7.82 -27.18 33.66
CA HIS A 403 -6.64 -26.86 34.46
C HIS A 403 -6.35 -25.36 34.49
N ARG A 404 -5.60 -24.91 35.49
CA ARG A 404 -5.18 -23.52 35.70
C ARG A 404 -3.74 -23.50 36.18
N CYS A 405 -2.84 -22.99 35.35
CA CYS A 405 -1.41 -22.99 35.65
C CYS A 405 -1.00 -21.65 36.26
N LYS A 406 -0.60 -21.68 37.54
CA LYS A 406 -0.04 -20.54 38.29
C LYS A 406 1.48 -20.60 38.29
N ILE A 407 2.13 -19.46 38.08
CA ILE A 407 3.60 -19.33 38.15
C ILE A 407 3.93 -18.19 39.13
N PRO A 408 4.73 -18.40 40.20
CA PRO A 408 5.20 -17.31 41.05
C PRO A 408 5.95 -16.23 40.26
N LEU A 409 5.84 -14.97 40.66
CA LEU A 409 6.49 -13.85 39.95
C LEU A 409 8.02 -14.04 39.85
N GLU A 410 8.63 -14.48 40.95
CA GLU A 410 10.07 -14.75 41.07
C GLU A 410 10.46 -16.22 40.78
N ALA A 411 9.59 -16.99 40.09
CA ALA A 411 9.81 -18.42 39.86
C ALA A 411 11.18 -18.72 39.20
N THR A 412 11.90 -19.69 39.73
CA THR A 412 13.20 -20.15 39.22
C THR A 412 13.08 -20.83 37.86
N ASP A 413 14.21 -21.00 37.18
CA ASP A 413 14.28 -21.79 35.94
C ASP A 413 13.75 -23.23 36.14
N GLN A 414 14.01 -23.84 37.31
CA GLN A 414 13.59 -25.21 37.60
C GLN A 414 12.08 -25.33 37.85
N GLU A 415 11.47 -24.39 38.57
CA GLU A 415 10.01 -24.37 38.78
C GLU A 415 9.24 -24.15 37.48
N ILE A 416 9.74 -23.25 36.62
CA ILE A 416 9.18 -23.00 35.28
C ILE A 416 9.29 -24.27 34.41
N ILE A 417 10.44 -24.96 34.42
CA ILE A 417 10.64 -26.22 33.68
C ILE A 417 9.72 -27.33 34.21
N ALA A 418 9.61 -27.52 35.53
CA ALA A 418 8.73 -28.53 36.13
C ALA A 418 7.25 -28.28 35.78
N THR A 419 6.83 -27.01 35.79
CA THR A 419 5.50 -26.57 35.39
C THR A 419 5.23 -26.84 33.90
N LEU A 420 6.18 -26.48 33.02
CA LEU A 420 6.08 -26.75 31.58
C LEU A 420 6.03 -28.25 31.26
N LEU A 421 6.80 -29.09 31.97
CA LEU A 421 6.74 -30.54 31.81
C LEU A 421 5.37 -31.11 32.21
N ASN A 422 4.72 -30.57 33.24
CA ASN A 422 3.34 -30.94 33.60
C ASN A 422 2.37 -30.57 32.46
N LEU A 423 2.47 -29.34 31.94
CA LEU A 423 1.68 -28.89 30.78
C LEU A 423 1.93 -29.70 29.50
N LYS A 424 3.15 -30.19 29.29
CA LYS A 424 3.54 -30.98 28.10
C LYS A 424 2.89 -32.37 28.03
N TYR A 425 2.70 -33.02 29.19
CA TYR A 425 2.27 -34.42 29.24
C TYR A 425 0.83 -34.64 29.72
N ASN A 426 0.28 -33.75 30.56
CA ASN A 426 -1.00 -33.99 31.25
C ASN A 426 -2.20 -33.22 30.66
N TRP A 427 -1.96 -32.23 29.79
CA TRP A 427 -2.98 -31.23 29.44
C TRP A 427 -3.04 -30.89 27.95
N THR A 428 -4.08 -30.17 27.55
CA THR A 428 -4.29 -29.72 26.16
C THR A 428 -3.25 -28.72 25.71
N ARG A 429 -2.88 -28.77 24.43
CA ARG A 429 -1.85 -27.92 23.82
C ARG A 429 -2.31 -26.48 23.48
N VAL A 430 -3.46 -26.03 24.00
CA VAL A 430 -4.03 -24.70 23.79
C VAL A 430 -3.89 -23.87 25.07
N PHE A 431 -3.00 -22.87 25.03
CA PHE A 431 -2.59 -22.09 26.19
C PHE A 431 -2.90 -20.60 26.05
N VAL A 432 -3.36 -19.97 27.15
CA VAL A 432 -3.59 -18.50 27.23
C VAL A 432 -2.63 -17.90 28.25
N VAL A 433 -1.69 -17.07 27.82
CA VAL A 433 -0.60 -16.55 28.65
C VAL A 433 -0.89 -15.12 29.14
N HIS A 434 -0.86 -14.95 30.47
CA HIS A 434 -1.17 -13.70 31.16
C HIS A 434 -0.23 -13.45 32.35
N MET A 435 0.91 -12.82 32.06
CA MET A 435 1.95 -12.50 33.03
C MET A 435 2.77 -11.30 32.57
N SER A 436 3.58 -10.76 33.47
CA SER A 436 4.57 -9.70 33.25
C SER A 436 5.63 -10.08 32.21
N TYR A 437 6.19 -9.08 31.52
CA TYR A 437 7.07 -9.27 30.36
C TYR A 437 8.33 -10.11 30.66
N ASN A 438 8.97 -9.89 31.81
CA ASN A 438 10.20 -10.59 32.18
C ASN A 438 9.94 -12.09 32.44
N LEU A 439 8.87 -12.40 33.18
CA LEU A 439 8.45 -13.78 33.44
C LEU A 439 8.01 -14.46 32.13
N ALA A 440 7.27 -13.77 31.27
CA ALA A 440 6.87 -14.29 29.96
C ALA A 440 8.05 -14.63 29.05
N PHE A 441 9.07 -13.76 28.96
CA PHE A 441 10.26 -14.04 28.14
C PHE A 441 11.02 -15.26 28.66
N LYS A 442 11.19 -15.36 29.98
CA LYS A 442 11.79 -16.53 30.65
C LYS A 442 10.98 -17.80 30.38
N PHE A 443 9.65 -17.73 30.53
CA PHE A 443 8.71 -18.82 30.28
C PHE A 443 8.74 -19.30 28.82
N PHE A 444 8.57 -18.42 27.84
CA PHE A 444 8.60 -18.78 26.42
C PHE A 444 9.96 -19.31 25.98
N LYS A 445 11.06 -18.79 26.54
CA LYS A 445 12.39 -19.38 26.32
C LYS A 445 12.45 -20.83 26.80
N LYS A 446 11.97 -21.13 28.02
CA LYS A 446 11.91 -22.52 28.51
C LYS A 446 10.92 -23.39 27.74
N ALA A 447 9.81 -22.83 27.26
CA ALA A 447 8.87 -23.55 26.39
C ALA A 447 9.54 -23.94 25.06
N LYS A 448 10.37 -23.07 24.48
CA LYS A 448 11.20 -23.36 23.31
C LYS A 448 12.27 -24.41 23.62
N ASP A 449 13.02 -24.24 24.71
CA ASP A 449 14.06 -25.19 25.17
C ASP A 449 13.50 -26.61 25.39
N LEU A 450 12.19 -26.74 25.70
CA LEU A 450 11.48 -28.01 25.93
C LEU A 450 10.68 -28.52 24.72
N GLY A 451 10.79 -27.91 23.54
CA GLY A 451 10.06 -28.35 22.33
C GLY A 451 8.54 -28.14 22.42
N MET A 452 8.08 -27.16 23.22
CA MET A 452 6.67 -26.75 23.30
C MET A 452 6.34 -25.54 22.41
N MET A 453 7.32 -25.07 21.63
CA MET A 453 7.13 -24.13 20.52
C MET A 453 7.15 -24.84 19.16
N GLU A 454 6.93 -26.15 19.16
CA GLU A 454 6.87 -27.02 17.97
C GLU A 454 5.42 -27.20 17.46
N TYR A 455 5.23 -28.03 16.43
CA TYR A 455 3.93 -28.28 15.82
C TYR A 455 2.88 -28.77 16.83
N SER A 456 1.60 -28.48 16.55
CA SER A 456 0.41 -28.79 17.38
C SER A 456 0.27 -28.04 18.71
N TYR A 457 1.18 -27.10 19.03
CA TYR A 457 0.99 -26.17 20.15
C TYR A 457 0.29 -24.89 19.69
N VAL A 458 -0.59 -24.35 20.53
CA VAL A 458 -1.29 -23.08 20.32
C VAL A 458 -1.05 -22.19 21.53
N TRP A 459 -0.36 -21.08 21.32
CA TRP A 459 -0.08 -20.08 22.34
C TRP A 459 -0.80 -18.78 22.02
N MET A 460 -1.71 -18.36 22.89
CA MET A 460 -2.37 -17.05 22.86
C MET A 460 -1.81 -16.14 23.95
N THR A 461 -1.63 -14.86 23.65
CA THR A 461 -1.16 -13.84 24.60
C THR A 461 -2.20 -12.74 24.80
N THR A 462 -2.34 -12.32 26.06
CA THR A 462 -3.17 -11.18 26.48
C THR A 462 -2.58 -9.84 26.01
N TYR A 463 -3.36 -8.75 25.96
CA TYR A 463 -2.85 -7.43 25.55
C TYR A 463 -1.92 -6.79 26.57
N GLY A 464 -1.96 -7.24 27.83
CA GLY A 464 -0.92 -6.92 28.81
C GLY A 464 0.46 -7.48 28.47
N LEU A 465 0.54 -8.42 27.50
CA LEU A 465 1.77 -9.14 27.13
C LEU A 465 2.09 -9.06 25.62
N THR A 466 1.10 -8.90 24.74
CA THR A 466 1.25 -8.90 23.25
C THR A 466 2.23 -7.84 22.72
N ASP A 467 2.53 -6.80 23.50
CA ASP A 467 3.48 -5.74 23.15
C ASP A 467 4.96 -6.10 23.43
N ILE A 468 5.25 -7.25 24.06
CA ILE A 468 6.60 -7.71 24.40
C ILE A 468 7.57 -7.74 23.20
N VAL A 469 7.08 -8.11 22.01
CA VAL A 469 7.87 -8.18 20.77
C VAL A 469 8.29 -6.79 20.28
N ASP A 470 7.53 -5.74 20.59
CA ASP A 470 7.85 -4.35 20.21
C ASP A 470 8.85 -3.72 21.20
N LEU A 471 8.89 -4.24 22.44
CA LEU A 471 9.70 -3.74 23.56
C LEU A 471 11.08 -4.42 23.63
N MET A 472 11.09 -5.76 23.58
CA MET A 472 12.30 -6.59 23.59
C MET A 472 12.88 -6.82 22.19
N GLY A 473 12.10 -6.63 21.13
CA GLY A 473 12.57 -6.80 19.75
C GLY A 473 12.81 -8.27 19.34
N PRO A 474 13.79 -8.53 18.44
CA PRO A 474 14.00 -9.85 17.84
C PRO A 474 14.17 -11.03 18.83
N PRO A 475 14.84 -10.92 19.98
CA PRO A 475 14.95 -12.03 20.94
C PRO A 475 13.59 -12.55 21.43
N ALA A 476 12.63 -11.65 21.70
CA ALA A 476 11.28 -12.06 22.09
C ALA A 476 10.52 -12.69 20.91
N ALA A 477 10.66 -12.15 19.71
CA ALA A 477 10.08 -12.77 18.51
C ALA A 477 10.62 -14.20 18.30
N GLU A 478 11.92 -14.42 18.50
CA GLU A 478 12.60 -15.69 18.27
C GLU A 478 12.16 -16.82 19.23
N VAL A 479 11.78 -16.49 20.48
CA VAL A 479 11.20 -17.45 21.44
C VAL A 479 9.67 -17.56 21.36
N MET A 480 9.01 -16.67 20.61
CA MET A 480 7.55 -16.59 20.48
C MET A 480 7.04 -16.84 19.05
N GLN A 481 7.78 -17.54 18.18
CA GLN A 481 7.30 -17.84 16.83
C GLN A 481 5.95 -18.56 16.85
N GLY A 482 5.03 -18.09 16.00
CA GLY A 482 3.69 -18.63 15.89
C GLY A 482 2.71 -18.23 16.99
N VAL A 483 3.16 -17.53 18.04
CA VAL A 483 2.27 -17.02 19.11
C VAL A 483 1.23 -16.08 18.51
N LEU A 484 -0.03 -16.29 18.89
CA LEU A 484 -1.14 -15.38 18.61
C LEU A 484 -1.25 -14.36 19.76
N GLY A 485 -1.59 -13.12 19.45
CA GLY A 485 -1.76 -12.06 20.42
C GLY A 485 -2.91 -11.15 20.06
N ILE A 486 -3.42 -10.43 21.06
CA ILE A 486 -4.49 -9.45 20.91
C ILE A 486 -4.07 -8.14 21.55
N LYS A 487 -4.39 -7.01 20.92
CA LYS A 487 -4.14 -5.68 21.48
C LYS A 487 -5.26 -4.70 21.14
N PRO A 488 -5.47 -3.61 21.91
CA PRO A 488 -6.38 -2.54 21.52
C PRO A 488 -6.05 -2.02 20.12
N TYR A 489 -7.05 -1.91 19.25
CA TYR A 489 -6.86 -1.29 17.93
C TYR A 489 -6.88 0.24 18.06
N VAL A 490 -5.71 0.84 17.86
CA VAL A 490 -5.58 2.29 17.67
C VAL A 490 -5.56 2.59 16.18
N ARG A 491 -6.44 3.50 15.72
CA ARG A 491 -6.49 3.94 14.33
C ARG A 491 -5.36 4.92 14.04
N GLU A 492 -4.61 4.67 12.96
CA GLU A 492 -3.58 5.58 12.50
C GLU A 492 -4.17 6.94 12.07
N THR A 493 -3.57 8.04 12.52
CA THR A 493 -3.96 9.41 12.18
C THR A 493 -2.72 10.29 12.06
N ASP A 494 -2.82 11.42 11.35
CA ASP A 494 -1.70 12.34 11.19
C ASP A 494 -1.21 12.93 12.52
N LYS A 495 -2.13 13.14 13.48
CA LYS A 495 -1.80 13.54 14.86
C LYS A 495 -0.98 12.49 15.59
N LEU A 496 -1.37 11.21 15.50
CA LEU A 496 -0.64 10.10 16.11
C LEU A 496 0.74 9.90 15.46
N ARG A 497 0.83 10.09 14.14
CA ARG A 497 2.07 10.00 13.37
C ARG A 497 3.06 11.12 13.72
N ASP A 498 2.60 12.37 13.82
CA ASP A 498 3.40 13.49 14.35
C ASP A 498 3.82 13.25 15.81
N PHE A 499 2.88 12.85 16.66
CA PHE A 499 3.16 12.54 18.07
C PHE A 499 4.25 11.47 18.21
N ARG A 500 4.20 10.38 17.44
CA ARG A 500 5.23 9.33 17.44
C ARG A 500 6.62 9.86 17.06
N VAL A 501 6.72 10.73 16.05
CA VAL A 501 8.00 11.35 15.67
C VAL A 501 8.54 12.25 16.79
N ARG A 502 7.68 13.05 17.43
CA ARG A 502 8.07 13.91 18.57
C ARG A 502 8.44 13.10 19.82
N TRP A 503 7.64 12.09 20.15
CA TRP A 503 7.88 11.18 21.26
C TRP A 503 9.19 10.43 21.07
N ARG A 504 9.43 9.79 19.91
CA ARG A 504 10.66 9.04 19.65
C ARG A 504 11.91 9.92 19.73
N LYS A 505 11.82 11.17 19.23
CA LYS A 505 12.91 12.16 19.36
C LYS A 505 13.21 12.46 20.83
N ARG A 506 12.19 12.75 21.65
CA ARG A 506 12.37 13.04 23.09
C ARG A 506 12.87 11.83 23.85
N TYR A 507 12.25 10.67 23.65
CA TYR A 507 12.55 9.45 24.36
C TYR A 507 14.00 9.00 24.13
N TRP A 508 14.58 9.16 22.93
CA TRP A 508 16.00 8.92 22.69
C TRP A 508 16.95 9.96 23.32
N GLN A 509 16.49 11.19 23.57
CA GLN A 509 17.27 12.21 24.29
C GLN A 509 17.30 11.95 25.80
N GLU A 510 16.20 11.40 26.34
CA GLU A 510 16.04 11.06 27.77
C GLU A 510 16.60 9.67 28.11
N ASN A 511 16.45 8.70 27.19
CA ASN A 511 16.81 7.29 27.38
C ASN A 511 17.80 6.81 26.29
N LEU A 512 19.06 7.21 26.43
CA LEU A 512 20.17 6.72 25.61
C LEU A 512 20.23 5.18 25.60
N ASN A 513 20.53 4.60 24.43
CA ASN A 513 20.63 3.16 24.17
C ASN A 513 19.33 2.33 24.34
N SER A 514 18.15 2.95 24.44
CA SER A 514 16.89 2.18 24.48
C SER A 514 16.51 1.56 23.13
N SER A 515 16.07 0.29 23.16
CA SER A 515 15.58 -0.47 21.99
C SER A 515 14.17 -0.06 21.54
N ILE A 516 13.43 0.70 22.36
CA ILE A 516 12.01 1.00 22.13
C ILE A 516 11.90 2.07 21.03
N THR A 517 11.17 1.75 19.96
CA THR A 517 11.01 2.61 18.78
C THR A 517 9.65 3.32 18.69
N GLU A 518 8.66 2.86 19.45
CA GLU A 518 7.26 3.33 19.41
C GLU A 518 6.65 3.34 20.82
N PRO A 519 5.72 4.28 21.13
CA PRO A 519 5.00 4.28 22.40
C PRO A 519 3.96 3.15 22.44
N THR A 520 3.84 2.48 23.58
CA THR A 520 2.83 1.45 23.84
C THR A 520 1.43 2.06 23.98
N VAL A 521 0.37 1.23 23.92
CA VAL A 521 -0.99 1.70 24.15
C VAL A 521 -1.17 2.33 25.54
N PHE A 522 -0.44 1.86 26.55
CA PHE A 522 -0.44 2.46 27.89
C PHE A 522 0.11 3.90 27.87
N GLY A 523 1.13 4.19 27.06
CA GLY A 523 1.62 5.55 26.86
C GLY A 523 0.58 6.45 26.17
N LEU A 524 -0.15 5.93 25.19
CA LEU A 524 -1.23 6.68 24.53
C LEU A 524 -2.41 6.94 25.48
N TRP A 525 -2.77 5.97 26.32
CA TRP A 525 -3.76 6.19 27.39
C TRP A 525 -3.26 7.14 28.46
N ALA A 526 -1.97 7.16 28.79
CA ALA A 526 -1.38 8.14 29.71
C ALA A 526 -1.46 9.58 29.14
N TYR A 527 -1.18 9.77 27.84
CA TYR A 527 -1.38 11.04 27.14
C TYR A 527 -2.85 11.49 27.24
N ASP A 528 -3.78 10.62 26.84
CA ASP A 528 -5.21 10.94 26.83
C ASP A 528 -5.76 11.16 28.25
N THR A 529 -5.16 10.53 29.27
CA THR A 529 -5.51 10.74 30.69
C THR A 529 -5.14 12.14 31.18
N VAL A 530 -3.92 12.61 30.87
CA VAL A 530 -3.50 14.00 31.20
C VAL A 530 -4.36 15.01 30.46
N TRP A 531 -4.63 14.76 29.18
CA TRP A 531 -5.50 15.62 28.36
C TRP A 531 -6.93 15.70 28.93
N ALA A 532 -7.51 14.56 29.32
CA ALA A 532 -8.82 14.49 29.95
C ALA A 532 -8.86 15.24 31.29
N LEU A 533 -7.85 15.03 32.14
CA LEU A 533 -7.74 15.69 33.44
C LEU A 533 -7.61 17.21 33.29
N ALA A 534 -6.87 17.69 32.29
CA ALA A 534 -6.72 19.12 32.03
C ALA A 534 -8.05 19.78 31.60
N ILE A 535 -8.85 19.10 30.76
CA ILE A 535 -10.23 19.53 30.43
C ILE A 535 -11.09 19.57 31.71
N ALA A 536 -11.07 18.52 32.52
CA ALA A 536 -11.86 18.44 33.74
C ALA A 536 -11.48 19.56 34.73
N VAL A 537 -10.19 19.75 35.00
CA VAL A 537 -9.67 20.81 35.88
C VAL A 537 -10.09 22.20 35.39
N HIS A 538 -9.97 22.49 34.09
CA HIS A 538 -10.45 23.76 33.53
C HIS A 538 -11.95 23.97 33.79
N ASN A 539 -12.78 22.96 33.48
CA ASN A 539 -14.23 23.01 33.65
C ASN A 539 -14.67 23.13 35.11
N THR A 540 -13.92 22.60 36.08
CA THR A 540 -14.22 22.77 37.51
C THR A 540 -13.98 24.18 38.04
N ARG A 541 -13.20 25.03 37.35
CA ARG A 541 -12.80 26.38 37.80
C ARG A 541 -12.30 26.41 39.25
N ILE A 542 -11.33 25.55 39.60
CA ILE A 542 -10.73 25.52 40.94
C ILE A 542 -10.20 26.92 41.32
N THR A 543 -10.59 27.38 42.52
CA THR A 543 -10.33 28.74 43.03
C THR A 543 -9.17 28.79 44.00
N SER A 544 -9.09 27.83 44.92
CA SER A 544 -7.96 27.62 45.83
C SER A 544 -8.03 26.21 46.42
N SER A 545 -6.88 25.59 46.67
CA SER A 545 -6.80 24.27 47.29
C SER A 545 -7.01 24.36 48.80
N SER A 546 -8.10 23.79 49.29
CA SER A 546 -8.28 23.56 50.73
C SER A 546 -8.69 22.12 50.99
N PHE A 547 -7.72 21.32 51.41
CA PHE A 547 -8.02 20.10 52.17
C PHE A 547 -8.66 20.55 53.49
N ARG A 548 -9.85 20.04 53.79
CA ARG A 548 -10.50 20.24 55.09
C ARG A 548 -9.69 19.48 56.15
N ASN A 549 -9.21 20.18 57.17
CA ASN A 549 -8.46 19.57 58.28
C ASN A 549 -9.26 18.44 58.94
N SER A 550 -8.57 17.40 59.41
CA SER A 550 -9.16 16.28 60.13
C SER A 550 -9.25 16.59 61.63
N ASP A 551 -10.47 16.57 62.18
CA ASP A 551 -10.73 16.76 63.61
C ASP A 551 -10.38 15.48 64.40
N THR A 552 -9.09 15.17 64.51
CA THR A 552 -8.54 13.91 65.06
C THR A 552 -7.60 14.14 66.24
N SER A 553 -7.69 13.29 67.27
CA SER A 553 -6.89 13.38 68.50
C SER A 553 -5.38 13.20 68.28
N SER A 554 -4.58 13.65 69.25
CA SER A 554 -3.11 13.51 69.28
C SER A 554 -2.59 12.08 69.33
N SER A 555 -3.46 11.09 69.59
CA SER A 555 -3.15 9.65 69.58
C SER A 555 -3.37 8.95 68.23
N SER A 556 -3.74 9.70 67.18
CA SER A 556 -4.14 9.17 65.88
C SER A 556 -2.94 8.99 64.92
N THR A 557 -2.97 7.94 64.09
CA THR A 557 -1.86 7.61 63.17
C THR A 557 -1.81 8.57 61.98
N ASP A 558 -0.64 8.75 61.38
CA ASP A 558 -0.38 9.86 60.44
C ASP A 558 -1.20 9.77 59.13
N LEU A 559 -1.67 8.57 58.76
CA LEU A 559 -2.65 8.32 57.69
C LEU A 559 -4.05 8.88 58.01
N THR A 560 -4.45 8.89 59.28
CA THR A 560 -5.77 9.37 59.71
C THR A 560 -5.87 10.89 59.79
N ARG A 561 -4.71 11.57 59.73
CA ARG A 561 -4.55 13.04 59.77
C ARG A 561 -4.61 13.71 58.40
N ILE A 562 -4.85 12.95 57.33
CA ILE A 562 -4.98 13.48 55.97
C ILE A 562 -6.42 13.98 55.78
N GLY A 563 -6.55 15.24 55.38
CA GLY A 563 -7.83 15.91 55.20
C GLY A 563 -8.64 15.42 54.01
N GLN A 564 -9.85 15.94 53.87
CA GLN A 564 -10.73 15.70 52.71
C GLN A 564 -10.59 16.80 51.66
N SER A 565 -10.48 16.42 50.39
CA SER A 565 -10.36 17.32 49.25
C SER A 565 -11.72 17.91 48.85
N GLN A 566 -11.93 19.21 49.12
CA GLN A 566 -13.16 19.92 48.77
C GLN A 566 -13.42 20.05 47.25
N THR A 567 -12.44 19.71 46.41
CA THR A 567 -12.53 19.83 44.94
C THR A 567 -12.77 18.48 44.25
N GLY A 568 -12.45 17.37 44.90
CA GLY A 568 -12.29 16.06 44.25
C GLY A 568 -13.60 15.43 43.76
N GLU A 569 -14.72 15.64 44.47
CA GLU A 569 -16.06 15.23 44.02
C GLU A 569 -16.45 15.90 42.70
N ARG A 570 -16.35 17.23 42.65
CA ARG A 570 -16.60 18.02 41.45
C ARG A 570 -15.62 17.70 40.31
N LEU A 571 -14.39 17.30 40.63
CA LEU A 571 -13.39 16.86 39.66
C LEU A 571 -13.71 15.47 39.08
N ARG A 572 -14.13 14.51 39.90
CA ARG A 572 -14.65 13.20 39.48
C ARG A 572 -15.83 13.35 38.51
N GLU A 573 -16.76 14.25 38.83
CA GLU A 573 -17.92 14.58 37.98
C GLU A 573 -17.49 15.18 36.65
N LYS A 574 -16.65 16.23 36.66
CA LYS A 574 -16.17 16.85 35.42
C LYS A 574 -15.25 15.96 34.61
N MET A 575 -14.56 15.00 35.20
CA MET A 575 -13.82 13.94 34.48
C MET A 575 -14.78 12.97 33.77
N SER A 576 -15.91 12.64 34.40
CA SER A 576 -16.95 11.76 33.82
C SER A 576 -17.69 12.40 32.64
N GLU A 577 -17.75 13.73 32.59
CA GLU A 577 -18.29 14.50 31.46
C GLU A 577 -17.34 14.56 30.23
N VAL A 578 -16.07 14.17 30.35
CA VAL A 578 -15.07 14.32 29.27
C VAL A 578 -15.33 13.37 28.11
N ASN A 579 -15.45 13.92 26.90
CA ASN A 579 -15.65 13.18 25.65
C ASN A 579 -14.91 13.87 24.48
N PHE A 580 -13.84 13.27 23.98
CA PHE A 580 -13.04 13.76 22.85
C PHE A 580 -12.42 12.62 22.03
N SER A 581 -11.72 12.95 20.94
CA SER A 581 -10.90 12.02 20.17
C SER A 581 -9.41 12.30 20.44
N GLY A 582 -8.79 11.44 21.23
CA GLY A 582 -7.38 11.48 21.63
C GLY A 582 -6.47 10.60 20.76
N MET A 583 -5.28 10.31 21.26
CA MET A 583 -4.25 9.53 20.59
C MET A 583 -4.58 8.03 20.53
N ALA A 584 -5.23 7.48 21.56
CA ALA A 584 -5.67 6.09 21.59
C ALA A 584 -7.02 5.85 20.91
N GLY A 585 -7.73 6.91 20.51
CA GLY A 585 -9.06 6.85 19.89
C GLY A 585 -10.08 7.73 20.60
N LYS A 586 -11.33 7.28 20.70
CA LYS A 586 -12.40 8.05 21.36
C LYS A 586 -12.30 7.88 22.88
N PHE A 587 -11.94 8.95 23.58
CA PHE A 587 -11.99 9.00 25.04
C PHE A 587 -13.43 9.26 25.50
N ARG A 588 -13.96 8.35 26.32
CA ARG A 588 -15.25 8.47 26.99
C ARG A 588 -15.28 7.53 28.20
N LEU A 589 -15.64 8.06 29.37
CA LEU A 589 -15.89 7.25 30.55
C LEU A 589 -17.36 6.80 30.60
N ILE A 590 -17.58 5.56 31.03
CA ILE A 590 -18.89 4.99 31.39
C ILE A 590 -18.67 4.35 32.76
N GLU A 591 -19.45 4.75 33.77
CA GLU A 591 -19.27 4.30 35.17
C GLU A 591 -17.81 4.44 35.66
N GLY A 592 -17.12 5.53 35.28
CA GLY A 592 -15.72 5.77 35.64
C GLY A 592 -14.69 4.92 34.89
N GLN A 593 -15.08 4.15 33.86
CA GLN A 593 -14.19 3.28 33.07
C GLN A 593 -14.14 3.72 31.60
N LEU A 594 -12.95 3.69 30.97
CA LEU A 594 -12.81 3.98 29.54
C LEU A 594 -13.52 2.93 28.68
N GLN A 595 -14.41 3.38 27.81
CA GLN A 595 -15.14 2.51 26.88
C GLN A 595 -14.17 1.74 25.96
N SER A 596 -14.27 0.41 25.99
CA SER A 596 -13.46 -0.46 25.11
C SER A 596 -13.94 -0.41 23.66
N GLY A 597 -13.01 -0.63 22.72
CA GLY A 597 -13.24 -0.58 21.28
C GLY A 597 -12.96 -1.90 20.57
N ALA A 598 -12.54 -1.82 19.31
CA ALA A 598 -12.08 -2.98 18.55
C ALA A 598 -10.70 -3.47 19.04
N PHE A 599 -10.44 -4.76 18.92
CA PHE A 599 -9.11 -5.33 19.13
C PHE A 599 -8.46 -5.65 17.79
N GLU A 600 -7.15 -5.54 17.73
CA GLU A 600 -6.30 -6.04 16.66
C GLU A 600 -5.77 -7.43 17.05
N ILE A 601 -5.91 -8.40 16.14
CA ILE A 601 -5.35 -9.75 16.30
C ILE A 601 -4.04 -9.81 15.52
N VAL A 602 -2.96 -10.19 16.19
CA VAL A 602 -1.59 -10.26 15.66
C VAL A 602 -1.01 -11.65 15.84
N ASN A 603 -0.06 -12.03 14.98
CA ASN A 603 0.62 -13.31 14.98
C ASN A 603 2.13 -13.05 14.84
N VAL A 604 2.93 -13.62 15.73
CA VAL A 604 4.39 -13.42 15.79
C VAL A 604 5.07 -14.26 14.72
N VAL A 605 5.77 -13.60 13.79
CA VAL A 605 6.35 -14.22 12.59
C VAL A 605 7.67 -13.52 12.24
N GLY A 606 8.75 -14.29 12.09
CA GLY A 606 10.07 -13.76 11.80
C GLY A 606 10.57 -12.84 12.93
N LYS A 607 11.15 -11.69 12.58
CA LYS A 607 11.73 -10.74 13.55
C LYS A 607 10.71 -9.81 14.25
N GLY A 608 9.41 -10.08 14.16
CA GLY A 608 8.36 -9.20 14.69
C GLY A 608 6.98 -9.83 14.70
N LYS A 609 5.93 -9.01 14.62
CA LYS A 609 4.53 -9.47 14.59
C LYS A 609 3.73 -8.87 13.42
N ARG A 610 2.76 -9.63 12.94
CA ARG A 610 1.97 -9.37 11.73
C ARG A 610 0.48 -9.33 12.09
N ARG A 611 -0.22 -8.27 11.68
CA ARG A 611 -1.69 -8.21 11.79
C ARG A 611 -2.33 -9.30 10.94
N VAL A 612 -3.24 -10.05 11.55
CA VAL A 612 -4.00 -11.15 10.90
C VAL A 612 -5.50 -10.88 10.84
N GLY A 613 -6.02 -10.03 11.74
CA GLY A 613 -7.38 -9.52 11.70
C GLY A 613 -7.70 -8.61 12.87
N PHE A 614 -8.96 -8.58 13.23
CA PHE A 614 -9.57 -7.77 14.28
C PHE A 614 -10.63 -8.58 15.03
N TRP A 615 -11.03 -8.06 16.18
CA TRP A 615 -12.28 -8.42 16.85
C TRP A 615 -13.14 -7.18 17.08
N THR A 616 -14.45 -7.30 16.87
CA THR A 616 -15.43 -6.27 17.24
C THR A 616 -16.66 -6.92 17.87
N SER A 617 -17.39 -6.17 18.70
CA SER A 617 -18.65 -6.62 19.29
C SER A 617 -19.80 -6.85 18.29
N VAL A 618 -19.64 -6.44 17.03
CA VAL A 618 -20.65 -6.57 15.96
C VAL A 618 -20.32 -7.74 15.02
N HIS A 619 -19.06 -7.88 14.60
CA HIS A 619 -18.64 -8.88 13.62
C HIS A 619 -17.95 -10.11 14.24
N GLY A 620 -17.67 -10.08 15.54
CA GLY A 620 -16.80 -11.07 16.18
C GLY A 620 -15.38 -10.98 15.64
N VAL A 621 -14.74 -12.14 15.44
CA VAL A 621 -13.43 -12.27 14.79
C VAL A 621 -13.59 -12.10 13.27
N SER A 622 -12.79 -11.20 12.67
CA SER A 622 -12.80 -10.94 11.22
C SER A 622 -11.46 -10.36 10.75
N ARG A 623 -11.10 -10.57 9.48
CA ARG A 623 -9.97 -9.90 8.82
C ARG A 623 -10.17 -8.39 8.61
N TYR A 624 -11.42 -7.94 8.59
CA TYR A 624 -11.81 -6.55 8.43
C TYR A 624 -12.56 -6.05 9.67
N ILE A 625 -12.50 -4.74 9.95
CA ILE A 625 -13.12 -4.14 11.14
C ILE A 625 -14.63 -3.85 10.93
N ASP A 626 -14.99 -3.58 9.69
CA ASP A 626 -16.26 -3.05 9.18
C ASP A 626 -17.15 -4.09 8.50
N ARG A 627 -16.63 -5.30 8.26
CA ARG A 627 -17.33 -6.42 7.64
C ARG A 627 -16.74 -7.76 8.10
N LYS A 628 -17.48 -8.86 7.91
CA LYS A 628 -16.97 -10.23 8.14
C LYS A 628 -16.06 -10.68 6.98
N GLY A 629 -15.09 -11.54 7.28
CA GLY A 629 -14.22 -12.21 6.31
C GLY A 629 -13.07 -12.93 7.01
N ASP A 630 -12.56 -14.00 6.42
CA ASP A 630 -11.69 -14.94 7.12
C ASP A 630 -10.30 -14.37 7.40
N LEU A 631 -9.76 -14.69 8.58
CA LEU A 631 -8.46 -14.21 9.05
C LEU A 631 -7.36 -14.46 8.02
N ARG A 632 -6.39 -13.54 7.95
CA ARG A 632 -5.18 -13.78 7.16
C ARG A 632 -4.45 -15.00 7.73
N VAL A 633 -4.17 -15.98 6.85
CA VAL A 633 -3.43 -17.23 7.14
C VAL A 633 -2.41 -17.06 8.25
N LEU A 634 -2.70 -17.70 9.40
CA LEU A 634 -1.82 -17.74 10.56
C LEU A 634 -0.57 -18.56 10.26
N VAL A 635 0.47 -18.38 11.08
CA VAL A 635 1.58 -19.32 11.19
C VAL A 635 1.57 -19.80 12.64
N TRP A 636 1.59 -21.12 12.86
CA TRP A 636 1.54 -21.69 14.21
C TRP A 636 2.95 -21.99 14.77
N PRO A 637 3.08 -22.26 16.07
CA PRO A 637 4.30 -22.84 16.66
C PRO A 637 4.72 -24.10 15.89
N GLY A 638 6.03 -24.20 15.61
CA GLY A 638 6.66 -25.26 14.81
C GLY A 638 6.06 -25.53 13.43
N ASP A 639 5.24 -24.63 12.91
CA ASP A 639 4.59 -24.74 11.62
C ASP A 639 5.54 -24.32 10.50
N PRO A 640 5.99 -25.26 9.64
CA PRO A 640 6.87 -24.94 8.54
C PRO A 640 6.10 -24.34 7.36
N ASP A 641 4.82 -23.98 7.47
CA ASP A 641 4.11 -23.14 6.50
C ASP A 641 4.61 -21.67 6.52
N GLY A 642 5.69 -21.36 7.25
CA GLY A 642 6.57 -20.21 6.95
C GLY A 642 7.58 -20.47 5.82
N VAL A 643 7.79 -21.73 5.43
CA VAL A 643 8.88 -22.25 4.58
C VAL A 643 8.34 -23.02 3.37
N PHE A 644 7.41 -23.95 3.56
CA PHE A 644 6.82 -24.75 2.47
C PHE A 644 5.44 -24.20 2.08
N ARG A 645 5.36 -23.58 0.89
CA ARG A 645 4.09 -23.19 0.28
C ARG A 645 4.18 -23.29 -1.24
N GLY A 646 3.04 -23.56 -1.88
CA GLY A 646 2.90 -23.53 -3.34
C GLY A 646 1.70 -24.33 -3.79
N TYR A 647 1.37 -24.23 -5.08
CA TYR A 647 0.24 -24.92 -5.71
C TYR A 647 0.20 -26.43 -5.40
N CYS A 648 1.32 -27.13 -5.61
CA CYS A 648 1.43 -28.57 -5.34
C CYS A 648 1.29 -28.96 -3.86
N ILE A 649 1.71 -28.09 -2.93
CA ILE A 649 1.58 -28.32 -1.48
C ILE A 649 0.12 -28.19 -1.04
N ASP A 650 -0.58 -27.17 -1.54
CA ASP A 650 -2.00 -26.94 -1.24
C ASP A 650 -2.87 -28.06 -1.82
N VAL A 651 -2.63 -28.45 -3.08
CA VAL A 651 -3.33 -29.59 -3.73
C VAL A 651 -3.08 -30.90 -2.98
N PHE A 652 -1.86 -31.15 -2.49
CA PHE A 652 -1.57 -32.33 -1.68
C PHE A 652 -2.30 -32.29 -0.32
N LYS A 653 -2.35 -31.13 0.35
CA LYS A 653 -3.11 -30.93 1.59
C LYS A 653 -4.62 -31.15 1.40
N ALA A 654 -5.19 -30.69 0.29
CA ALA A 654 -6.59 -30.95 -0.06
C ALA A 654 -6.85 -32.45 -0.31
N ALA A 655 -6.01 -33.11 -1.12
CA ALA A 655 -6.13 -34.54 -1.40
C ALA A 655 -5.96 -35.43 -0.15
N LEU A 656 -5.19 -34.98 0.87
CA LEU A 656 -5.10 -35.65 2.17
C LEU A 656 -6.34 -35.45 3.04
N HIS A 657 -7.01 -34.29 2.94
CA HIS A 657 -8.21 -33.98 3.72
C HIS A 657 -9.44 -34.80 3.26
N GLU A 658 -9.51 -35.15 1.97
CA GLU A 658 -10.52 -36.04 1.39
C GLU A 658 -10.33 -37.53 1.77
N LEU A 659 -9.24 -37.91 2.45
CA LEU A 659 -9.04 -39.29 2.89
C LEU A 659 -9.93 -39.62 4.10
N PRO A 660 -10.57 -40.81 4.14
CA PRO A 660 -11.41 -41.22 5.27
C PRO A 660 -10.60 -41.60 6.54
N TYR A 661 -9.31 -41.33 6.56
CA TYR A 661 -8.38 -41.56 7.66
C TYR A 661 -7.30 -40.46 7.68
N ASN A 662 -6.88 -40.05 8.88
CA ASN A 662 -5.87 -39.00 9.03
C ASN A 662 -4.45 -39.54 8.72
N VAL A 663 -3.69 -38.83 7.89
CA VAL A 663 -2.30 -39.16 7.54
C VAL A 663 -1.38 -38.06 8.05
N SER A 664 -0.51 -38.38 9.01
CA SER A 664 0.50 -37.45 9.52
C SER A 664 1.64 -37.27 8.53
N VAL A 665 1.83 -36.04 8.03
CA VAL A 665 2.88 -35.70 7.04
C VAL A 665 3.90 -34.74 7.67
N THR A 666 5.19 -35.04 7.47
CA THR A 666 6.32 -34.17 7.80
C THR A 666 7.04 -33.80 6.51
N TYR A 667 7.10 -32.50 6.18
CA TYR A 667 7.80 -32.03 4.98
C TYR A 667 9.31 -31.89 5.23
N VAL A 668 10.12 -32.36 4.27
CA VAL A 668 11.58 -32.21 4.24
C VAL A 668 11.97 -31.58 2.91
N LEU A 669 12.86 -30.59 2.93
CA LEU A 669 13.33 -29.92 1.70
C LEU A 669 14.42 -30.76 1.02
N TYR A 670 14.28 -31.01 -0.28
CA TYR A 670 15.35 -31.61 -1.10
C TYR A 670 16.20 -30.53 -1.78
N GLY A 671 16.86 -29.68 -0.98
CA GLY A 671 17.57 -28.51 -1.47
C GLY A 671 18.22 -27.68 -0.36
N ASP A 672 18.81 -26.55 -0.73
CA ASP A 672 19.56 -25.66 0.16
C ASP A 672 18.73 -24.58 0.88
N GLY A 673 17.45 -24.44 0.52
CA GLY A 673 16.55 -23.40 1.02
C GLY A 673 16.64 -22.06 0.27
N HIS A 674 17.56 -21.94 -0.68
CA HIS A 674 17.80 -20.74 -1.49
C HIS A 674 17.38 -20.90 -2.96
N GLY A 675 16.84 -22.06 -3.33
CA GLY A 675 16.28 -22.37 -4.64
C GLY A 675 17.06 -23.42 -5.43
N ASN A 676 18.15 -23.96 -4.88
CA ASN A 676 18.92 -25.02 -5.51
C ASN A 676 18.49 -26.40 -4.97
N MET A 677 18.18 -27.33 -5.87
CA MET A 677 17.85 -28.72 -5.52
C MET A 677 19.13 -29.49 -5.18
N ASN A 678 19.06 -30.41 -4.21
CA ASN A 678 20.20 -31.21 -3.77
C ASN A 678 20.42 -32.47 -4.65
N GLY A 679 20.39 -32.28 -5.97
CA GLY A 679 20.36 -33.33 -6.99
C GLY A 679 19.31 -33.05 -8.07
N THR A 680 19.17 -33.98 -9.00
CA THR A 680 18.18 -33.95 -10.08
C THR A 680 16.82 -34.53 -9.65
N TYR A 681 15.76 -34.25 -10.42
CA TYR A 681 14.45 -34.89 -10.25
C TYR A 681 14.48 -36.42 -10.37
N ASP A 682 15.39 -36.98 -11.16
CA ASP A 682 15.52 -38.43 -11.33
C ASP A 682 16.21 -39.05 -10.09
N GLU A 683 17.22 -38.38 -9.53
CA GLU A 683 17.83 -38.78 -8.25
C GLU A 683 16.86 -38.64 -7.07
N LEU A 684 16.07 -37.56 -7.01
CA LEU A 684 15.02 -37.36 -6.01
C LEU A 684 14.00 -38.51 -6.03
N VAL A 685 13.52 -38.89 -7.21
CA VAL A 685 12.63 -40.05 -7.37
C VAL A 685 13.34 -41.36 -7.01
N TYR A 686 14.63 -41.50 -7.29
CA TYR A 686 15.40 -42.67 -6.88
C TYR A 686 15.57 -42.77 -5.35
N GLN A 687 15.63 -41.66 -4.60
CA GLN A 687 15.64 -41.69 -3.13
C GLN A 687 14.33 -42.28 -2.54
N VAL A 688 13.19 -42.12 -3.21
CA VAL A 688 11.92 -42.75 -2.84
C VAL A 688 11.97 -44.26 -3.06
N TYR A 689 12.55 -44.70 -4.17
CA TYR A 689 12.78 -46.13 -4.45
C TYR A 689 13.74 -46.77 -3.44
N LEU A 690 14.77 -46.05 -3.00
CA LEU A 690 15.66 -46.45 -1.90
C LEU A 690 15.00 -46.41 -0.52
N LYS A 691 13.76 -45.88 -0.40
CA LYS A 691 13.02 -45.67 0.85
C LYS A 691 13.71 -44.73 1.85
N ASN A 692 14.48 -43.77 1.33
CA ASN A 692 14.99 -42.65 2.13
C ASN A 692 13.93 -41.55 2.33
N PHE A 693 12.87 -41.53 1.50
CA PHE A 693 11.67 -40.73 1.66
C PHE A 693 10.42 -41.55 1.32
N ASP A 694 9.32 -41.35 2.06
CA ASP A 694 8.06 -42.09 1.85
C ASP A 694 7.20 -41.56 0.70
N ALA A 695 7.44 -40.33 0.25
CA ALA A 695 6.77 -39.68 -0.86
C ALA A 695 7.58 -38.48 -1.37
N VAL A 696 7.28 -38.01 -2.58
CA VAL A 696 7.72 -36.69 -3.09
C VAL A 696 6.52 -35.87 -3.56
N VAL A 697 6.45 -34.64 -3.03
CA VAL A 697 5.42 -33.64 -3.32
C VAL A 697 6.10 -32.46 -4.02
N GLY A 698 5.77 -32.26 -5.29
CA GLY A 698 6.42 -31.26 -6.15
C GLY A 698 5.96 -31.40 -7.60
N ASP A 699 6.52 -30.59 -8.48
CA ASP A 699 6.27 -30.58 -9.94
C ASP A 699 6.94 -31.76 -10.68
N ILE A 700 6.72 -32.98 -10.16
CA ILE A 700 7.32 -34.20 -10.71
C ILE A 700 6.57 -34.62 -11.98
N THR A 701 7.15 -34.34 -13.15
CA THR A 701 6.61 -34.81 -14.43
C THR A 701 6.55 -36.33 -14.46
N ILE A 702 5.37 -36.89 -14.77
CA ILE A 702 5.18 -38.33 -14.92
C ILE A 702 5.79 -38.75 -16.27
N ILE A 703 6.84 -39.58 -16.22
CA ILE A 703 7.56 -40.11 -17.39
C ILE A 703 7.91 -41.60 -17.19
N ALA A 704 7.95 -42.35 -18.28
CA ALA A 704 8.15 -43.81 -18.26
C ALA A 704 9.40 -44.27 -17.48
N ASN A 705 10.51 -43.52 -17.55
CA ASN A 705 11.74 -43.84 -16.80
C ASN A 705 11.50 -43.83 -15.28
N ARG A 706 10.81 -42.81 -14.77
CA ARG A 706 10.50 -42.67 -13.33
C ARG A 706 9.51 -43.75 -12.87
N SER A 707 8.52 -44.07 -13.71
CA SER A 707 7.56 -45.15 -13.47
C SER A 707 8.17 -46.56 -13.38
N LEU A 708 9.48 -46.74 -13.64
CA LEU A 708 10.19 -47.98 -13.32
C LEU A 708 10.50 -48.10 -11.82
N TYR A 709 10.76 -46.98 -11.14
CA TYR A 709 11.26 -46.91 -9.76
C TYR A 709 10.17 -46.58 -8.73
N VAL A 710 9.18 -45.76 -9.09
CA VAL A 710 8.08 -45.30 -8.23
C VAL A 710 6.73 -45.54 -8.88
N ASP A 711 5.68 -45.57 -8.06
CA ASP A 711 4.30 -45.42 -8.53
C ASP A 711 3.87 -43.96 -8.34
N PHE A 712 3.09 -43.44 -9.30
CA PHE A 712 2.58 -42.07 -9.29
C PHE A 712 1.08 -42.05 -9.01
N THR A 713 0.60 -41.01 -8.34
CA THR A 713 -0.83 -40.68 -8.33
C THR A 713 -1.32 -40.30 -9.73
N LEU A 714 -2.64 -40.26 -9.93
CA LEU A 714 -3.22 -39.50 -11.04
C LEU A 714 -2.69 -38.05 -11.06
N PRO A 715 -2.52 -37.46 -12.24
CA PRO A 715 -1.92 -36.14 -12.37
C PRO A 715 -2.87 -35.05 -11.88
N TYR A 716 -2.37 -34.16 -11.02
CA TYR A 716 -3.13 -33.04 -10.44
C TYR A 716 -3.01 -31.75 -11.27
N SER A 717 -2.27 -31.79 -12.37
CA SER A 717 -2.11 -30.72 -13.35
C SER A 717 -1.63 -31.32 -14.68
N GLU A 718 -2.05 -30.73 -15.81
CA GLU A 718 -1.38 -30.98 -17.08
C GLU A 718 0.08 -30.49 -17.01
N SER A 719 0.94 -31.06 -17.85
CA SER A 719 2.31 -30.63 -18.10
C SER A 719 2.59 -30.68 -19.61
N GLY A 720 3.45 -29.80 -20.11
CA GLY A 720 3.78 -29.74 -21.53
C GLY A 720 4.83 -28.67 -21.84
N VAL A 721 5.48 -28.79 -23.00
CA VAL A 721 6.59 -27.89 -23.38
C VAL A 721 6.07 -26.72 -24.21
N SER A 722 6.44 -25.49 -23.80
CA SER A 722 6.10 -24.25 -24.48
C SER A 722 7.36 -23.39 -24.68
N MET A 723 7.51 -22.81 -25.88
CA MET A 723 8.59 -21.87 -26.16
C MET A 723 8.20 -20.45 -25.73
N VAL A 724 8.91 -19.91 -24.74
CA VAL A 724 8.82 -18.49 -24.37
C VAL A 724 9.79 -17.69 -25.23
N VAL A 725 9.29 -16.63 -25.88
CA VAL A 725 10.10 -15.71 -26.71
C VAL A 725 9.86 -14.30 -26.19
N PRO A 726 10.91 -13.48 -25.93
CA PRO A 726 10.73 -12.12 -25.46
C PRO A 726 9.99 -11.29 -26.51
N ILE A 727 8.87 -10.68 -26.10
CA ILE A 727 8.17 -9.68 -26.90
C ILE A 727 9.09 -8.46 -26.98
N LYS A 728 9.43 -8.04 -28.19
CA LYS A 728 10.08 -6.74 -28.42
C LYS A 728 8.99 -5.69 -28.51
N ASP A 729 9.06 -4.67 -27.65
CA ASP A 729 8.11 -3.56 -27.66
C ASP A 729 8.04 -2.93 -29.06
N GLN A 730 6.83 -2.79 -29.58
CA GLN A 730 6.60 -1.98 -30.77
C GLN A 730 6.61 -0.51 -30.34
N PRO A 731 7.48 0.35 -30.90
CA PRO A 731 7.46 1.78 -30.59
C PRO A 731 6.10 2.39 -30.93
N HIS A 732 5.72 3.42 -30.19
CA HIS A 732 4.38 4.02 -30.19
C HIS A 732 3.80 4.29 -31.59
N LYS A 733 2.47 4.27 -31.69
CA LYS A 733 1.69 4.55 -32.92
C LYS A 733 1.77 6.05 -33.30
N ASP A 734 2.92 6.49 -33.77
CA ASP A 734 3.10 7.81 -34.38
C ASP A 734 2.19 7.97 -35.60
N ALA A 735 1.67 9.19 -35.82
CA ALA A 735 0.86 9.53 -37.00
C ALA A 735 1.61 9.25 -38.33
N TRP A 736 2.94 9.32 -38.31
CA TRP A 736 3.84 8.97 -39.41
C TRP A 736 3.77 7.49 -39.85
N THR A 737 3.09 6.63 -39.09
CA THR A 737 2.84 5.22 -39.45
C THR A 737 2.13 5.08 -40.81
N PHE A 738 1.33 6.07 -41.23
CA PHE A 738 0.71 6.10 -42.56
C PHE A 738 1.72 6.09 -43.72
N LEU A 739 2.96 6.59 -43.54
CA LEU A 739 3.98 6.59 -44.59
C LEU A 739 4.75 5.27 -44.68
N LYS A 740 4.73 4.43 -43.64
CA LYS A 740 5.48 3.15 -43.58
C LYS A 740 5.16 2.13 -44.69
N PRO A 741 3.97 2.07 -45.32
CA PRO A 741 3.70 1.11 -46.42
C PRO A 741 4.48 1.39 -47.71
N LEU A 742 4.97 2.61 -47.92
CA LEU A 742 5.61 3.07 -49.16
C LEU A 742 7.09 3.36 -48.92
N THR A 743 7.97 2.77 -49.74
CA THR A 743 9.42 3.01 -49.63
C THR A 743 9.78 4.47 -49.92
N ALA A 744 10.80 5.01 -49.22
CA ALA A 744 11.27 6.39 -49.44
C ALA A 744 11.68 6.65 -50.91
N ASN A 745 12.25 5.64 -51.57
CA ASN A 745 12.61 5.71 -52.99
C ASN A 745 11.36 5.86 -53.90
N LEU A 746 10.24 5.23 -53.55
CA LEU A 746 8.98 5.36 -54.27
C LEU A 746 8.33 6.73 -54.03
N TRP A 747 8.41 7.28 -52.81
CA TRP A 747 8.01 8.66 -52.53
C TRP A 747 8.81 9.68 -53.36
N LEU A 748 10.15 9.57 -53.37
CA LEU A 748 11.04 10.43 -54.16
C LEU A 748 10.76 10.30 -55.67
N ALA A 749 10.59 9.07 -56.19
CA ALA A 749 10.24 8.84 -57.58
C ALA A 749 8.88 9.45 -57.95
N THR A 750 7.88 9.33 -57.08
CA THR A 750 6.54 9.88 -57.30
C THR A 750 6.56 11.41 -57.35
N GLY A 751 7.28 12.06 -56.42
CA GLY A 751 7.48 13.51 -56.43
C GLY A 751 8.24 14.01 -57.67
N ALA A 752 9.30 13.30 -58.08
CA ALA A 752 10.06 13.62 -59.29
C ALA A 752 9.21 13.47 -60.56
N PHE A 753 8.41 12.41 -60.67
CA PHE A 753 7.50 12.22 -61.80
C PHE A 753 6.38 13.26 -61.85
N PHE A 754 5.82 13.66 -60.70
CA PHE A 754 4.82 14.74 -60.64
C PHE A 754 5.39 16.04 -61.23
N VAL A 755 6.58 16.47 -60.80
CA VAL A 755 7.26 17.66 -61.34
C VAL A 755 7.57 17.50 -62.85
N TYR A 756 8.05 16.33 -63.28
CA TYR A 756 8.33 16.06 -64.70
C TYR A 756 7.07 16.13 -65.57
N THR A 757 5.97 15.49 -65.16
CA THR A 757 4.69 15.56 -65.89
C THR A 757 4.12 16.97 -65.92
N GLY A 758 4.22 17.72 -64.82
CA GLY A 758 3.84 19.15 -64.79
C GLY A 758 4.65 19.99 -65.78
N PHE A 759 5.96 19.74 -65.90
CA PHE A 759 6.80 20.41 -66.92
C PHE A 759 6.40 20.05 -68.35
N VAL A 760 6.09 18.77 -68.64
CA VAL A 760 5.67 18.35 -69.98
C VAL A 760 4.30 18.96 -70.36
N VAL A 761 3.33 18.96 -69.44
CA VAL A 761 2.02 19.61 -69.67
C VAL A 761 2.20 21.12 -69.87
N TRP A 762 2.98 21.79 -69.00
CA TRP A 762 3.31 23.21 -69.18
C TRP A 762 3.93 23.49 -70.54
N PHE A 763 4.95 22.72 -70.95
CA PHE A 763 5.62 22.92 -72.24
C PHE A 763 4.66 22.75 -73.43
N ILE A 764 3.69 21.85 -73.34
CA ILE A 764 2.66 21.64 -74.37
C ILE A 764 1.67 22.80 -74.42
N GLU A 765 1.14 23.25 -73.27
CA GLU A 765 0.10 24.28 -73.23
C GLU A 765 0.62 25.73 -73.29
N HIS A 766 1.89 25.98 -72.96
CA HIS A 766 2.47 27.34 -72.89
C HIS A 766 2.36 28.15 -74.20
N ARG A 767 2.16 27.51 -75.35
CA ARG A 767 1.97 28.20 -76.66
C ARG A 767 0.52 28.44 -77.05
N SER A 768 -0.45 27.82 -76.37
CA SER A 768 -1.89 27.86 -76.70
C SER A 768 -2.78 28.43 -75.58
N ASN A 769 -2.45 28.14 -74.32
CA ASN A 769 -3.20 28.59 -73.15
C ASN A 769 -2.60 29.89 -72.58
N GLU A 770 -3.45 30.84 -72.18
CA GLU A 770 -3.01 32.16 -71.69
C GLU A 770 -2.63 32.14 -70.21
N GLU A 771 -3.21 31.25 -69.39
CA GLU A 771 -2.93 31.19 -67.94
C GLU A 771 -1.48 30.73 -67.65
N PHE A 772 -0.89 29.92 -68.54
CA PHE A 772 0.50 29.47 -68.41
C PHE A 772 1.54 30.49 -68.92
N ARG A 773 1.18 31.77 -69.10
CA ARG A 773 2.07 32.85 -69.59
C ARG A 773 2.22 33.97 -68.56
N GLY A 774 3.36 33.99 -67.85
CA GLY A 774 3.65 35.02 -66.86
C GLY A 774 5.00 34.82 -66.16
N ARG A 775 5.23 35.52 -65.04
CA ARG A 775 6.37 35.22 -64.16
C ARG A 775 6.07 33.95 -63.34
N PRO A 776 7.06 33.08 -63.04
CA PRO A 776 6.84 31.80 -62.33
C PRO A 776 6.03 31.91 -61.03
N ALA A 777 6.25 32.98 -60.25
CA ALA A 777 5.54 33.22 -58.99
C ALA A 777 4.04 33.54 -59.15
N GLN A 778 3.58 33.93 -60.35
CA GLN A 778 2.15 34.17 -60.63
C GLN A 778 1.46 32.91 -61.16
N GLN A 779 2.15 32.12 -62.00
CA GLN A 779 1.65 30.83 -62.52
C GLN A 779 1.35 29.82 -61.39
N LEU A 780 2.19 29.79 -60.34
CA LEU A 780 1.98 28.95 -59.15
C LEU A 780 0.86 29.45 -58.22
N ALA A 781 0.35 30.67 -58.41
CA ALA A 781 -0.66 31.29 -57.54
C ALA A 781 -2.09 31.20 -58.08
N GLN A 782 -2.29 30.83 -59.36
CA GLN A 782 -3.62 30.72 -59.98
C GLN A 782 -4.09 29.27 -60.14
N SER A 783 -3.17 28.30 -60.20
CA SER A 783 -3.50 26.87 -60.25
C SER A 783 -4.19 26.34 -58.97
N SER A 784 -4.17 27.11 -57.89
CA SER A 784 -4.89 26.84 -56.63
C SER A 784 -6.32 27.38 -56.60
N THR A 785 -6.75 28.19 -57.58
CA THR A 785 -8.03 28.92 -57.52
C THR A 785 -9.20 28.22 -58.26
N SER A 786 -8.94 27.12 -58.98
CA SER A 786 -9.95 26.39 -59.77
C SER A 786 -10.84 25.43 -58.96
N LEU A 787 -10.60 25.29 -57.65
CA LEU A 787 -11.31 24.39 -56.73
C LEU A 787 -12.21 25.14 -55.74
N SER A 788 -13.23 25.84 -56.25
CA SER A 788 -14.36 26.31 -55.42
C SER A 788 -15.68 26.35 -56.23
N PRO A 789 -16.67 25.47 -55.92
CA PRO A 789 -17.99 25.55 -56.51
C PRO A 789 -18.90 26.54 -55.76
N HIS A 790 -19.78 27.19 -56.53
CA HIS A 790 -20.69 28.26 -56.13
C HIS A 790 -21.37 28.12 -54.76
N SER A 791 -21.31 29.18 -53.97
CA SER A 791 -22.26 29.46 -52.88
C SER A 791 -23.66 29.78 -53.44
N CYS A 792 -24.69 29.27 -52.77
CA CYS A 792 -26.09 29.68 -52.99
C CYS A 792 -26.54 30.59 -51.84
N SER A 793 -27.27 31.65 -52.17
CA SER A 793 -27.95 32.56 -51.23
C SER A 793 -29.41 32.13 -51.02
N PRO A 794 -30.10 32.59 -49.95
CA PRO A 794 -31.33 31.97 -49.47
C PRO A 794 -32.61 32.41 -50.19
N ILE A 795 -33.73 31.72 -49.87
CA ILE A 795 -35.10 32.10 -50.22
C ILE A 795 -35.93 32.11 -48.92
N GLU A 796 -36.83 33.09 -48.79
CA GLU A 796 -37.54 33.46 -47.57
C GLU A 796 -38.88 32.75 -47.35
N ARG A 797 -39.26 32.61 -46.06
CA ARG A 797 -40.63 32.63 -45.46
C ARG A 797 -40.49 32.25 -43.98
N GLU A 798 -40.98 33.01 -42.99
CA GLU A 798 -41.59 34.37 -42.97
C GLU A 798 -40.79 35.29 -42.03
#